data_AF-A0A2V8SBP2-F1
#
_entry.id   AF-A0A2V8SBP2-F1
#
_cell.length_a   1.000
_cell.length_b   1.000
_cell.length_c   1.000
_cell.angle_alpha   90.00
_cell.angle_beta   90.00
_cell.angle_gamma   90.00
#
_symmetry.space_group_name_H-M   'P 1'
#
loop_
_entity.id
_entity.type
_entity.pdbx_description
1 polymer ?
#
loop_
_entity_poly.entity_id
_entity_poly.type
_entity_poly.pdbx_seq_one_letter_code
_entity_poly.pdbx_strand_id
1 'polypeptide(L)'
;MQRVRPLKILLIVLFAFQSVANGQQGPTTTPAPPVTTPAQASKSEEAAADERRREAFEIVWRTVKENHFDPTFGGVDWDAAHAEFAPLVARARSDRELHALLQQMLNRLGQSHFNIIPPESIPSTDEDEADDNGPDSDDGAGAVEKRHRRGNLELAERMTYGIGIDLRVIAGSVVVTRVEPNSTASRAGLRPGFVLRSIGGRTLAGILKLYERVAVYEPAARHQVPAEILVDFVNGPPGTSVRLTYLDARNRLRRAVVPRERLTGELTPTVQSLPAQYVEFESRRLRDHIGYIRFNLFVAPVLEKFCAALRSMRDAPGVVLDLRGNRGGLMALIYGLGGLLETRAVSFGVMRTRAGWFELRVMPQRTAYRGQLVVLIDGGTQSAGEIFASGLRDSGRAVVVGERSAGATLPSTVKELPTGAILQYAFADFVTASGELLEGRGVLPNLHVKLSRRALLAGHDPQLEAAVAAIEPRSARDVLTPTPPHALAAAIAGDATRAEGLTKASDATKTNGGTKSSAEGAKKDASGAGVDPQVEPVIEKFVEAVGGRAAFERLSSRVSKGTFEGTFGGVKVSGAVELLEKSPDKTAALISVSGFGVIRRAYTGLYGYQQIPLFGFEQIEGNELADMKLSAEFNWFVKLEQLYPTMTLKGRERVGGSDAFVVEATPTEGHATKLYFDTQTGLLVRKDRTYFEDYREVDGVKLPFKTRDDFSVITVTEVKHNLPVDDARFAEEKNCFTQ
;
A
#
# COMPACT_ATOMS: atom_id res chain seq x y z
N MET A 1 2.85 12.25 26.98
CA MET A 1 2.91 12.14 25.50
C MET A 1 4.09 11.27 25.10
N GLN A 2 3.86 10.15 24.40
CA GLN A 2 4.92 9.57 23.57
C GLN A 2 5.00 10.41 22.28
N ARG A 3 6.21 10.68 21.76
CA ARG A 3 6.34 11.11 20.37
C ARG A 3 5.93 9.91 19.50
N VAL A 4 4.83 10.01 18.77
CA VAL A 4 4.54 9.04 17.69
C VAL A 4 5.68 9.18 16.69
N ARG A 5 6.56 8.17 16.66
CA ARG A 5 7.68 8.11 15.71
C ARG A 5 7.10 8.03 14.28
N PRO A 6 7.78 8.57 13.26
CA PRO A 6 7.36 8.36 11.87
C PRO A 6 7.21 6.85 11.60
N LEU A 7 6.31 6.50 10.67
CA LEU A 7 5.90 5.12 10.41
C LEU A 7 7.09 4.29 9.84
N LYS A 8 7.85 3.71 10.76
CA LYS A 8 9.05 2.91 10.49
C LYS A 8 8.64 1.51 10.05
N ILE A 9 8.42 1.38 8.75
CA ILE A 9 7.84 0.19 8.08
C ILE A 9 8.71 -1.08 8.21
N LEU A 10 9.94 -1.01 8.72
CA LEU A 10 10.76 -2.18 9.06
C LEU A 10 11.72 -1.88 10.22
N LEU A 11 11.35 -2.21 11.47
CA LEU A 11 12.16 -1.91 12.66
C LEU A 11 12.46 -3.15 13.52
N ILE A 12 13.75 -3.50 13.60
CA ILE A 12 14.34 -4.54 14.46
C ILE A 12 13.81 -5.97 14.26
N VAL A 13 14.16 -6.59 13.12
CA VAL A 13 14.28 -8.06 13.06
C VAL A 13 15.66 -8.45 12.53
N LEU A 14 16.52 -8.91 13.43
CA LEU A 14 17.78 -9.60 13.16
C LEU A 14 18.31 -10.21 14.46
N PHE A 15 17.85 -11.42 14.77
CA PHE A 15 18.45 -12.42 15.66
C PHE A 15 18.04 -13.81 15.13
N ALA A 16 18.85 -14.86 15.31
CA ALA A 16 18.87 -16.04 14.43
C ALA A 16 18.12 -17.31 14.91
N PHE A 17 18.02 -18.35 14.06
CA PHE A 17 16.96 -19.37 14.11
C PHE A 17 17.20 -20.74 13.37
N GLN A 18 16.71 -21.89 13.91
CA GLN A 18 16.27 -23.19 13.27
C GLN A 18 17.30 -24.34 12.99
N SER A 19 16.97 -25.64 12.94
CA SER A 19 15.70 -26.37 12.70
C SER A 19 15.37 -27.44 13.79
N VAL A 20 15.06 -28.75 13.65
CA VAL A 20 14.96 -29.76 12.57
C VAL A 20 13.80 -30.73 12.93
N ALA A 21 13.36 -31.62 12.03
CA ALA A 21 12.17 -32.49 12.20
C ALA A 21 12.47 -34.01 12.27
N ASN A 22 11.47 -34.83 12.66
CA ASN A 22 10.94 -35.94 11.85
C ASN A 22 9.58 -36.49 12.38
N GLY A 23 8.78 -37.17 11.55
CA GLY A 23 7.56 -37.87 11.98
C GLY A 23 6.58 -38.25 10.86
N GLN A 24 6.82 -39.32 10.11
CA GLN A 24 5.85 -39.90 9.17
C GLN A 24 4.80 -40.77 9.90
N GLN A 25 3.53 -40.66 9.51
CA GLN A 25 2.57 -41.77 9.53
C GLN A 25 1.74 -41.76 8.23
N GLY A 26 1.34 -42.96 7.78
CA GLY A 26 0.69 -43.17 6.48
C GLY A 26 -0.84 -43.00 6.48
N PRO A 27 -1.49 -43.14 5.31
CA PRO A 27 -2.93 -42.95 5.19
C PRO A 27 -3.71 -44.09 5.83
N THR A 28 -4.47 -43.80 6.88
CA THR A 28 -5.52 -44.68 7.40
C THR A 28 -6.75 -44.60 6.50
N THR A 29 -7.02 -45.69 5.78
CA THR A 29 -8.30 -45.87 5.08
C THR A 29 -9.44 -46.01 6.09
N THR A 30 -10.55 -45.33 5.85
CA THR A 30 -11.81 -45.45 6.60
C THR A 30 -12.94 -45.23 5.60
N PRO A 31 -14.00 -46.07 5.58
CA PRO A 31 -14.90 -46.16 4.44
C PRO A 31 -15.79 -44.93 4.28
N ALA A 32 -16.23 -44.69 3.03
CA ALA A 32 -17.12 -43.60 2.68
C ALA A 32 -18.47 -43.69 3.43
N PRO A 33 -19.07 -42.54 3.81
CA PRO A 33 -20.45 -42.52 4.27
C PRO A 33 -21.40 -42.94 3.13
N PRO A 34 -22.59 -43.49 3.46
CA PRO A 34 -23.55 -43.93 2.45
C PRO A 34 -24.05 -42.75 1.60
N VAL A 35 -24.26 -42.98 0.31
CA VAL A 35 -24.73 -41.97 -0.66
C VAL A 35 -26.11 -41.44 -0.24
N THR A 36 -26.15 -40.21 0.27
CA THR A 36 -27.40 -39.50 0.53
C THR A 36 -28.07 -39.07 -0.78
N THR A 37 -29.37 -39.31 -0.87
CA THR A 37 -30.19 -39.06 -2.06
C THR A 37 -30.12 -37.59 -2.53
N PRO A 38 -30.07 -37.29 -3.84
CA PRO A 38 -29.89 -35.93 -4.36
C PRO A 38 -30.89 -34.85 -3.87
N ALA A 39 -32.03 -35.25 -3.31
CA ALA A 39 -33.05 -34.34 -2.78
C ALA A 39 -32.71 -33.70 -1.42
N GLN A 40 -31.63 -34.10 -0.74
CA GLN A 40 -31.21 -33.51 0.55
C GLN A 40 -30.04 -32.53 0.46
N ALA A 41 -29.12 -32.69 -0.51
CA ALA A 41 -27.91 -31.88 -0.62
C ALA A 41 -28.19 -30.37 -0.82
N SER A 42 -29.17 -30.05 -1.68
CA SER A 42 -29.49 -28.66 -2.04
C SER A 42 -29.88 -27.78 -0.85
N LYS A 43 -30.61 -28.31 0.14
CA LYS A 43 -31.01 -27.54 1.32
C LYS A 43 -29.85 -27.24 2.28
N SER A 44 -28.87 -28.15 2.38
CA SER A 44 -27.65 -27.89 3.15
C SER A 44 -26.76 -26.85 2.47
N GLU A 45 -26.65 -26.88 1.15
CA GLU A 45 -25.86 -25.91 0.38
C GLU A 45 -26.49 -24.52 0.38
N GLU A 46 -27.83 -24.43 0.21
CA GLU A 46 -28.58 -23.19 0.27
C GLU A 46 -28.48 -22.54 1.66
N ALA A 47 -28.64 -23.32 2.74
CA ALA A 47 -28.46 -22.84 4.11
C ALA A 47 -27.02 -22.39 4.42
N ALA A 48 -26.01 -23.12 3.90
CA ALA A 48 -24.61 -22.71 4.02
C ALA A 48 -24.29 -21.44 3.23
N ALA A 49 -24.96 -21.22 2.08
CA ALA A 49 -24.83 -20.00 1.30
C ALA A 49 -25.50 -18.79 1.98
N ASP A 50 -26.68 -18.98 2.58
CA ASP A 50 -27.34 -17.99 3.44
C ASP A 50 -26.44 -17.55 4.59
N GLU A 51 -25.76 -18.48 5.26
CA GLU A 51 -24.88 -18.14 6.38
C GLU A 51 -23.62 -17.40 5.91
N ARG A 52 -22.97 -17.81 4.81
CA ARG A 52 -21.87 -17.04 4.18
C ARG A 52 -22.31 -15.63 3.77
N ARG A 53 -23.55 -15.45 3.31
CA ARG A 53 -24.11 -14.12 2.98
C ARG A 53 -24.29 -13.24 4.22
N ARG A 54 -24.76 -13.80 5.34
CA ARG A 54 -24.88 -13.10 6.63
C ARG A 54 -23.51 -12.74 7.21
N GLU A 55 -22.58 -13.70 7.21
CA GLU A 55 -21.22 -13.48 7.70
C GLU A 55 -20.51 -12.38 6.90
N ALA A 56 -20.65 -12.37 5.57
CA ALA A 56 -20.13 -11.30 4.72
C ALA A 56 -20.70 -9.91 5.09
N PHE A 57 -22.00 -9.81 5.39
CA PHE A 57 -22.63 -8.56 5.85
C PHE A 57 -22.10 -8.08 7.20
N GLU A 58 -22.03 -8.97 8.20
CA GLU A 58 -21.45 -8.65 9.51
C GLU A 58 -19.96 -8.30 9.42
N ILE A 59 -19.21 -8.95 8.52
CA ILE A 59 -17.82 -8.59 8.22
C ILE A 59 -17.75 -7.18 7.63
N VAL A 60 -18.58 -6.81 6.65
CA VAL A 60 -18.55 -5.47 6.05
C VAL A 60 -18.88 -4.39 7.08
N TRP A 61 -20.01 -4.51 7.78
CA TRP A 61 -20.43 -3.52 8.78
C TRP A 61 -19.39 -3.34 9.88
N ARG A 62 -18.93 -4.45 10.48
CA ARG A 62 -17.92 -4.44 11.53
C ARG A 62 -16.58 -3.89 11.05
N THR A 63 -16.13 -4.25 9.84
CA THR A 63 -14.83 -3.76 9.32
C THR A 63 -14.85 -2.24 9.16
N VAL A 64 -15.95 -1.66 8.66
CA VAL A 64 -16.11 -0.19 8.63
C VAL A 64 -16.14 0.38 10.05
N LYS A 65 -16.98 -0.16 10.95
CA LYS A 65 -17.10 0.31 12.35
C LYS A 65 -15.76 0.27 13.11
N GLU A 66 -14.95 -0.76 12.85
CA GLU A 66 -13.66 -0.99 13.51
C GLU A 66 -12.50 -0.22 12.86
N ASN A 67 -12.58 0.25 11.61
CA ASN A 67 -11.41 0.79 10.90
C ASN A 67 -11.63 2.14 10.19
N HIS A 68 -12.86 2.65 10.09
CA HIS A 68 -13.12 3.99 9.55
C HIS A 68 -12.32 5.06 10.33
N PHE A 69 -11.70 5.98 9.59
CA PHE A 69 -10.74 6.95 10.14
C PHE A 69 -11.40 7.97 11.08
N ASP A 70 -12.61 8.40 10.72
CA ASP A 70 -13.48 9.27 11.50
C ASP A 70 -14.49 8.41 12.29
N PRO A 71 -14.49 8.44 13.64
CA PRO A 71 -15.41 7.66 14.45
C PRO A 71 -16.87 8.13 14.38
N THR A 72 -17.16 9.24 13.68
CA THR A 72 -18.52 9.73 13.43
C THR A 72 -19.08 9.35 12.05
N PHE A 73 -18.30 8.63 11.23
CA PHE A 73 -18.71 8.15 9.90
C PHE A 73 -19.24 9.26 8.96
N GLY A 74 -18.68 10.47 9.04
CA GLY A 74 -19.17 11.64 8.31
C GLY A 74 -20.52 12.19 8.80
N GLY A 75 -20.97 11.78 9.99
CA GLY A 75 -22.31 12.06 10.55
C GLY A 75 -23.35 10.98 10.24
N VAL A 76 -22.95 9.83 9.70
CA VAL A 76 -23.84 8.71 9.39
C VAL A 76 -24.05 7.83 10.62
N ASP A 77 -25.30 7.56 10.98
CA ASP A 77 -25.62 6.51 11.94
C ASP A 77 -25.40 5.13 11.30
N TRP A 78 -24.19 4.59 11.53
CA TRP A 78 -23.76 3.30 10.99
C TRP A 78 -24.44 2.09 11.65
N ASP A 79 -25.07 2.28 12.81
CA ASP A 79 -25.79 1.22 13.52
C ASP A 79 -27.25 1.17 13.06
N ALA A 80 -27.86 2.33 12.78
CA ALA A 80 -29.13 2.40 12.05
C ALA A 80 -29.00 1.86 10.61
N ALA A 81 -27.86 2.08 9.94
CA ALA A 81 -27.58 1.50 8.63
C ALA A 81 -27.57 -0.05 8.67
N HIS A 82 -26.96 -0.65 9.70
CA HIS A 82 -27.04 -2.11 9.90
C HIS A 82 -28.48 -2.58 10.10
N ALA A 83 -29.22 -1.93 11.02
CA ALA A 83 -30.61 -2.28 11.31
C ALA A 83 -31.56 -2.17 10.11
N GLU A 84 -31.29 -1.23 9.18
CA GLU A 84 -32.03 -1.09 7.91
C GLU A 84 -31.71 -2.22 6.92
N PHE A 85 -30.42 -2.57 6.75
CA PHE A 85 -29.99 -3.51 5.71
C PHE A 85 -30.05 -4.98 6.14
N ALA A 86 -29.91 -5.31 7.43
CA ALA A 86 -30.01 -6.68 7.94
C ALA A 86 -31.28 -7.45 7.49
N PRO A 87 -32.51 -6.89 7.59
CA PRO A 87 -33.73 -7.58 7.11
C PRO A 87 -33.85 -7.65 5.58
N LEU A 88 -33.04 -6.91 4.82
CA LEU A 88 -32.94 -7.03 3.36
C LEU A 88 -31.95 -8.15 3.00
N VAL A 89 -30.78 -8.15 3.64
CA VAL A 89 -29.75 -9.21 3.50
C VAL A 89 -30.30 -10.58 3.86
N ALA A 90 -31.08 -10.68 4.94
CA ALA A 90 -31.75 -11.92 5.35
C ALA A 90 -32.82 -12.44 4.37
N ARG A 91 -33.08 -11.72 3.26
CA ARG A 91 -33.98 -12.12 2.16
C ARG A 91 -33.27 -12.28 0.82
N ALA A 92 -31.97 -11.97 0.74
CA ALA A 92 -31.20 -11.98 -0.49
C ALA A 92 -30.97 -13.41 -0.99
N ARG A 93 -31.45 -13.71 -2.20
CA ARG A 93 -31.48 -15.07 -2.79
C ARG A 93 -30.24 -15.40 -3.60
N SER A 94 -29.30 -14.47 -3.70
CA SER A 94 -28.05 -14.63 -4.46
C SER A 94 -26.97 -13.71 -3.92
N ASP A 95 -25.72 -14.10 -4.11
CA ASP A 95 -24.58 -13.31 -3.64
C ASP A 95 -24.49 -11.98 -4.40
N ARG A 96 -24.93 -11.95 -5.67
CA ARG A 96 -25.09 -10.71 -6.45
C ARG A 96 -26.12 -9.74 -5.86
N GLU A 97 -27.22 -10.25 -5.30
CA GLU A 97 -28.22 -9.43 -4.59
C GLU A 97 -27.65 -8.89 -3.27
N LEU A 98 -26.92 -9.73 -2.54
CA LEU A 98 -26.14 -9.29 -1.37
C LEU A 98 -25.14 -8.18 -1.74
N HIS A 99 -24.29 -8.37 -2.75
CA HIS A 99 -23.26 -7.39 -3.13
C HIS A 99 -23.87 -6.04 -3.49
N ALA A 100 -25.03 -6.04 -4.16
CA ALA A 100 -25.79 -4.82 -4.43
C ALA A 100 -26.36 -4.16 -3.16
N LEU A 101 -26.82 -4.93 -2.17
CA LEU A 101 -27.26 -4.40 -0.86
C LEU A 101 -26.07 -3.85 -0.04
N LEU A 102 -24.95 -4.57 -0.01
CA LEU A 102 -23.73 -4.14 0.67
C LEU A 102 -23.18 -2.83 0.09
N GLN A 103 -23.13 -2.69 -1.24
CA GLN A 103 -22.73 -1.44 -1.87
C GLN A 103 -23.72 -0.31 -1.55
N GLN A 104 -25.04 -0.58 -1.50
CA GLN A 104 -26.03 0.43 -1.09
C GLN A 104 -25.86 0.87 0.37
N MET A 105 -25.44 -0.02 1.27
CA MET A 105 -25.09 0.33 2.66
C MET A 105 -23.80 1.17 2.71
N LEU A 106 -22.72 0.76 2.04
CA LEU A 106 -21.47 1.51 1.96
C LEU A 106 -21.65 2.91 1.36
N ASN A 107 -22.48 3.03 0.32
CA ASN A 107 -22.80 4.31 -0.32
C ASN A 107 -23.40 5.37 0.64
N ARG A 108 -23.93 4.96 1.81
CA ARG A 108 -24.47 5.89 2.82
C ARG A 108 -23.38 6.80 3.40
N LEU A 109 -22.11 6.35 3.39
CA LEU A 109 -20.95 7.14 3.84
C LEU A 109 -20.65 8.35 2.94
N GLY A 110 -21.11 8.35 1.68
CA GLY A 110 -20.89 9.45 0.73
C GLY A 110 -19.43 9.70 0.32
N GLN A 111 -18.54 8.73 0.58
CA GLN A 111 -17.08 8.85 0.46
C GLN A 111 -16.50 7.88 -0.58
N SER A 112 -15.30 8.18 -1.09
CA SER A 112 -14.58 7.30 -2.01
C SER A 112 -13.99 6.06 -1.32
N HIS A 113 -13.55 5.09 -2.13
CA HIS A 113 -12.87 3.85 -1.69
C HIS A 113 -13.66 2.93 -0.73
N PHE A 114 -14.98 3.05 -0.66
CA PHE A 114 -15.88 2.09 0.00
C PHE A 114 -16.66 1.28 -1.05
N ASN A 115 -16.09 0.16 -1.48
CA ASN A 115 -16.60 -0.63 -2.62
C ASN A 115 -16.72 -2.12 -2.28
N ILE A 116 -17.73 -2.78 -2.85
CA ILE A 116 -17.75 -4.23 -3.03
C ILE A 116 -17.34 -4.53 -4.47
N ILE A 117 -16.34 -5.40 -4.63
CA ILE A 117 -15.88 -5.92 -5.91
C ILE A 117 -16.35 -7.39 -5.98
N PRO A 118 -17.39 -7.72 -6.75
CA PRO A 118 -17.86 -9.10 -6.91
C PRO A 118 -16.80 -10.00 -7.57
N PRO A 119 -16.86 -11.33 -7.38
CA PRO A 119 -15.92 -12.27 -7.99
C PRO A 119 -15.87 -12.17 -9.51
N GLU A 120 -17.02 -11.91 -10.16
CA GLU A 120 -17.13 -11.71 -11.62
C GLU A 120 -16.57 -10.36 -12.13
N SER A 121 -16.06 -9.52 -11.22
CA SER A 121 -15.41 -8.22 -11.52
C SER A 121 -13.89 -8.25 -11.30
N ILE A 122 -13.32 -9.44 -11.09
CA ILE A 122 -11.90 -9.69 -10.84
C ILE A 122 -11.31 -10.36 -12.09
N PRO A 123 -10.46 -9.69 -12.89
CA PRO A 123 -9.82 -10.34 -14.03
C PRO A 123 -8.80 -11.40 -13.56
N SER A 124 -8.71 -12.51 -14.30
CA SER A 124 -7.69 -13.56 -14.12
C SER A 124 -6.76 -13.62 -15.34
N THR A 125 -5.56 -14.15 -15.13
CA THR A 125 -4.53 -14.40 -16.15
C THR A 125 -4.29 -15.90 -16.39
N ASP A 126 -5.13 -16.76 -15.82
CA ASP A 126 -4.88 -18.20 -15.70
C ASP A 126 -5.52 -18.92 -16.89
N GLU A 127 -4.74 -19.10 -17.96
CA GLU A 127 -5.17 -19.70 -19.23
C GLU A 127 -5.15 -21.25 -19.24
N ASP A 128 -4.70 -21.89 -18.15
CA ASP A 128 -4.49 -23.34 -18.09
C ASP A 128 -5.82 -24.14 -18.20
N GLU A 129 -5.81 -25.05 -19.19
CA GLU A 129 -6.89 -25.99 -19.56
C GLU A 129 -8.24 -25.35 -19.96
N ALA A 130 -8.20 -24.51 -20.99
CA ALA A 130 -9.36 -24.18 -21.83
C ALA A 130 -9.84 -25.34 -22.75
N ASP A 131 -9.13 -26.47 -22.76
CA ASP A 131 -9.32 -27.62 -23.68
C ASP A 131 -9.86 -28.88 -22.96
N ASP A 132 -10.94 -28.75 -22.20
CA ASP A 132 -11.79 -29.88 -21.79
C ASP A 132 -13.17 -29.79 -22.45
N ASN A 133 -13.35 -30.58 -23.52
CA ASN A 133 -14.64 -30.75 -24.22
C ASN A 133 -15.48 -31.90 -23.60
N GLY A 134 -15.24 -32.25 -22.33
CA GLY A 134 -16.09 -33.14 -21.55
C GLY A 134 -17.54 -32.63 -21.46
N PRO A 135 -18.54 -33.54 -21.46
CA PRO A 135 -19.94 -33.14 -21.33
C PRO A 135 -20.23 -32.53 -19.96
N ASP A 136 -21.15 -31.55 -19.90
CA ASP A 136 -21.60 -30.91 -18.66
C ASP A 136 -22.10 -31.96 -17.64
N SER A 137 -21.29 -32.26 -16.61
CA SER A 137 -21.78 -32.86 -15.38
C SER A 137 -22.29 -31.74 -14.47
N ASP A 138 -23.55 -31.83 -14.05
CA ASP A 138 -24.28 -30.76 -13.34
C ASP A 138 -23.94 -30.73 -11.84
N ASP A 139 -22.64 -30.87 -11.54
CA ASP A 139 -22.07 -30.88 -10.20
C ASP A 139 -21.95 -29.44 -9.69
N GLY A 140 -22.99 -28.97 -9.00
CA GLY A 140 -23.30 -27.54 -8.80
C GLY A 140 -22.16 -26.63 -8.32
N ALA A 141 -21.21 -27.14 -7.53
CA ALA A 141 -20.02 -26.38 -7.13
C ALA A 141 -19.07 -26.08 -8.32
N GLY A 142 -18.76 -27.09 -9.14
CA GLY A 142 -17.83 -26.96 -10.27
C GLY A 142 -18.41 -26.12 -11.41
N ALA A 143 -19.72 -26.21 -11.64
CA ALA A 143 -20.42 -25.39 -12.63
C ALA A 143 -20.38 -23.88 -12.29
N VAL A 144 -20.45 -23.53 -11.00
CA VAL A 144 -20.33 -22.15 -10.52
C VAL A 144 -18.90 -21.63 -10.68
N GLU A 145 -17.88 -22.42 -10.29
CA GLU A 145 -16.48 -22.02 -10.46
C GLU A 145 -16.10 -21.83 -11.94
N LYS A 146 -16.46 -22.79 -12.82
CA LYS A 146 -16.28 -22.68 -14.28
C LYS A 146 -16.93 -21.41 -14.84
N ARG A 147 -18.12 -21.03 -14.35
CA ARG A 147 -18.82 -19.80 -14.77
C ARG A 147 -18.12 -18.52 -14.29
N HIS A 148 -17.61 -18.48 -13.06
CA HIS A 148 -16.83 -17.33 -12.58
C HIS A 148 -15.51 -17.21 -13.36
N ARG A 149 -14.75 -18.30 -13.52
CA ARG A 149 -13.48 -18.30 -14.28
C ARG A 149 -13.70 -17.76 -15.71
N ARG A 150 -14.76 -18.20 -16.39
CA ARG A 150 -15.15 -17.67 -17.71
C ARG A 150 -15.49 -16.18 -17.70
N GLY A 151 -16.26 -15.69 -16.72
CA GLY A 151 -16.57 -14.26 -16.60
C GLY A 151 -15.32 -13.40 -16.38
N ASN A 152 -14.35 -13.94 -15.64
CA ASN A 152 -13.09 -13.27 -15.30
C ASN A 152 -12.14 -13.21 -16.51
N LEU A 153 -12.17 -14.24 -17.38
CA LEU A 153 -11.53 -14.23 -18.70
C LEU A 153 -12.22 -13.24 -19.67
N GLU A 154 -13.56 -13.25 -19.76
CA GLU A 154 -14.31 -12.26 -20.57
C GLU A 154 -14.05 -10.81 -20.10
N LEU A 155 -13.74 -10.59 -18.81
CA LEU A 155 -13.28 -9.29 -18.29
C LEU A 155 -11.83 -8.98 -18.66
N ALA A 156 -10.91 -9.94 -18.55
CA ALA A 156 -9.52 -9.79 -18.98
C ALA A 156 -9.43 -9.44 -20.49
N GLU A 157 -10.25 -10.08 -21.32
CA GLU A 157 -10.44 -9.71 -22.74
C GLU A 157 -10.99 -8.28 -22.88
N ARG A 158 -12.05 -7.90 -22.14
CA ARG A 158 -12.60 -6.53 -22.15
C ARG A 158 -11.62 -5.46 -21.66
N MET A 159 -10.58 -5.84 -20.91
CA MET A 159 -9.51 -4.94 -20.51
C MET A 159 -8.39 -4.87 -21.55
N THR A 160 -8.15 -5.94 -22.32
CA THR A 160 -7.01 -6.04 -23.26
C THR A 160 -7.38 -5.91 -24.75
N TYR A 161 -8.65 -6.01 -25.13
CA TYR A 161 -9.13 -5.91 -26.51
C TYR A 161 -10.15 -4.78 -26.69
N GLY A 162 -9.87 -3.89 -27.64
CA GLY A 162 -10.65 -2.68 -27.86
C GLY A 162 -10.26 -1.97 -29.14
N ILE A 163 -10.39 -0.64 -29.17
CA ILE A 163 -10.14 0.16 -30.39
C ILE A 163 -9.04 1.22 -30.25
N GLY A 164 -8.42 1.35 -29.08
CA GLY A 164 -7.36 2.33 -28.80
C GLY A 164 -7.85 3.78 -28.92
N ILE A 165 -8.70 4.21 -27.98
CA ILE A 165 -9.11 5.62 -27.78
C ILE A 165 -9.24 5.96 -26.30
N ASP A 166 -8.97 7.22 -25.94
CA ASP A 166 -9.32 7.79 -24.64
C ASP A 166 -10.57 8.66 -24.78
N LEU A 167 -11.43 8.66 -23.75
CA LEU A 167 -12.64 9.48 -23.67
C LEU A 167 -12.57 10.46 -22.49
N ARG A 168 -13.21 11.63 -22.64
CA ARG A 168 -13.54 12.57 -21.55
C ARG A 168 -14.90 13.22 -21.76
N VAL A 169 -15.49 13.73 -20.68
CA VAL A 169 -16.71 14.56 -20.76
C VAL A 169 -16.32 16.03 -20.89
N ILE A 170 -16.33 16.57 -22.10
CA ILE A 170 -16.05 17.98 -22.39
C ILE A 170 -17.38 18.69 -22.65
N ALA A 171 -17.72 19.69 -21.84
CA ALA A 171 -18.98 20.44 -21.92
C ALA A 171 -20.23 19.53 -22.03
N GLY A 172 -20.34 18.54 -21.14
CA GLY A 172 -21.46 17.59 -21.09
C GLY A 172 -21.51 16.58 -22.25
N SER A 173 -20.51 16.57 -23.13
CA SER A 173 -20.42 15.64 -24.27
C SER A 173 -19.28 14.65 -24.09
N VAL A 174 -19.51 13.37 -24.39
CA VAL A 174 -18.44 12.36 -24.45
C VAL A 174 -17.61 12.57 -25.71
N VAL A 175 -16.38 13.03 -25.54
CA VAL A 175 -15.45 13.42 -26.61
C VAL A 175 -14.25 12.48 -26.60
N VAL A 176 -13.83 12.05 -27.80
CA VAL A 176 -12.56 11.35 -28.02
C VAL A 176 -11.42 12.35 -27.80
N THR A 177 -10.53 12.09 -26.84
CA THR A 177 -9.41 12.99 -26.51
C THR A 177 -8.08 12.51 -27.07
N ARG A 178 -7.84 11.19 -27.07
CA ARG A 178 -6.68 10.53 -27.69
C ARG A 178 -7.18 9.38 -28.57
N VAL A 179 -6.45 9.11 -29.64
CA VAL A 179 -6.61 7.95 -30.51
C VAL A 179 -5.22 7.34 -30.63
N GLU A 180 -5.08 6.05 -30.36
CA GLU A 180 -3.78 5.40 -30.36
C GLU A 180 -3.22 5.27 -31.78
N PRO A 181 -1.93 5.61 -32.02
CA PRO A 181 -1.30 5.40 -33.32
C PRO A 181 -1.48 3.96 -33.79
N ASN A 182 -1.82 3.78 -35.07
CA ASN A 182 -2.06 2.50 -35.74
C ASN A 182 -3.25 1.66 -35.21
N SER A 183 -4.03 2.12 -34.23
CA SER A 183 -5.19 1.39 -33.70
C SER A 183 -6.33 1.24 -34.71
N THR A 184 -7.29 0.34 -34.43
CA THR A 184 -8.49 0.19 -35.28
C THR A 184 -9.31 1.47 -35.35
N ALA A 185 -9.37 2.27 -34.29
CA ALA A 185 -9.96 3.61 -34.32
C ALA A 185 -9.21 4.57 -35.25
N SER A 186 -7.88 4.56 -35.21
CA SER A 186 -7.04 5.37 -36.12
C SER A 186 -7.27 4.95 -37.58
N ARG A 187 -7.31 3.64 -37.87
CA ARG A 187 -7.57 3.12 -39.23
C ARG A 187 -9.01 3.35 -39.69
N ALA A 188 -9.97 3.41 -38.77
CA ALA A 188 -11.36 3.82 -39.03
C ALA A 188 -11.56 5.35 -39.16
N GLY A 189 -10.48 6.15 -39.08
CA GLY A 189 -10.52 7.60 -39.25
C GLY A 189 -11.16 8.36 -38.08
N LEU A 190 -11.26 7.75 -36.90
CA LEU A 190 -11.62 8.47 -35.67
C LEU A 190 -10.47 9.41 -35.27
N ARG A 191 -10.82 10.58 -34.73
CA ARG A 191 -9.87 11.64 -34.36
C ARG A 191 -10.25 12.30 -33.04
N PRO A 192 -9.27 12.88 -32.31
CA PRO A 192 -9.55 13.78 -31.20
C PRO A 192 -10.58 14.86 -31.56
N GLY A 193 -11.47 15.18 -30.62
CA GLY A 193 -12.54 16.16 -30.80
C GLY A 193 -13.81 15.61 -31.48
N PHE A 194 -13.86 14.34 -31.89
CA PHE A 194 -15.11 13.68 -32.30
C PHE A 194 -15.99 13.39 -31.08
N VAL A 195 -17.32 13.53 -31.22
CA VAL A 195 -18.29 13.36 -30.11
C VAL A 195 -19.02 12.03 -30.26
N LEU A 196 -18.93 11.12 -29.29
CA LEU A 196 -19.72 9.89 -29.31
C LEU A 196 -21.20 10.18 -28.99
N ARG A 197 -22.11 9.56 -29.76
CA ARG A 197 -23.57 9.69 -29.62
C ARG A 197 -24.26 8.37 -29.29
N SER A 198 -23.78 7.24 -29.83
CA SER A 198 -24.18 5.90 -29.38
C SER A 198 -23.08 4.87 -29.56
N ILE A 199 -23.11 3.83 -28.71
CA ILE A 199 -22.22 2.66 -28.73
C ILE A 199 -23.10 1.40 -28.70
N GLY A 200 -22.87 0.46 -29.62
CA GLY A 200 -23.66 -0.78 -29.75
C GLY A 200 -25.13 -0.62 -30.18
N GLY A 201 -25.64 0.62 -30.16
CA GLY A 201 -27.06 0.97 -30.30
C GLY A 201 -27.60 1.77 -29.10
N ARG A 202 -26.93 1.70 -27.94
CA ARG A 202 -27.26 2.47 -26.74
C ARG A 202 -26.75 3.91 -26.88
N THR A 203 -27.58 4.91 -26.60
CA THR A 203 -27.17 6.32 -26.66
C THR A 203 -26.27 6.68 -25.47
N LEU A 204 -25.27 7.55 -25.67
CA LEU A 204 -24.42 7.99 -24.55
C LEU A 204 -25.22 8.71 -23.46
N ALA A 205 -26.24 9.49 -23.83
CA ALA A 205 -27.16 10.11 -22.88
C ALA A 205 -28.02 9.09 -22.10
N GLY A 206 -28.27 7.91 -22.67
CA GLY A 206 -28.90 6.79 -21.96
C GLY A 206 -27.93 6.08 -21.02
N ILE A 207 -26.67 5.91 -21.43
CA ILE A 207 -25.60 5.30 -20.62
C ILE A 207 -25.26 6.18 -19.41
N LEU A 208 -25.04 7.49 -19.60
CA LEU A 208 -24.79 8.43 -18.50
C LEU A 208 -25.92 8.40 -17.46
N LYS A 209 -27.19 8.36 -17.91
CA LYS A 209 -28.39 8.20 -17.07
C LYS A 209 -28.52 6.86 -16.31
N LEU A 210 -27.58 5.93 -16.49
CA LEU A 210 -27.44 4.75 -15.62
C LEU A 210 -26.48 5.08 -14.46
N TYR A 211 -25.29 5.61 -14.76
CA TYR A 211 -24.32 6.00 -13.73
C TYR A 211 -24.81 7.16 -12.85
N GLU A 212 -25.55 8.13 -13.41
CA GLU A 212 -26.21 9.24 -12.67
C GLU A 212 -27.16 8.77 -11.55
N ARG A 213 -27.52 7.48 -11.48
CA ARG A 213 -28.37 6.88 -10.43
C ARG A 213 -27.57 6.28 -9.27
N VAL A 214 -26.26 6.17 -9.39
CA VAL A 214 -25.37 5.66 -8.34
C VAL A 214 -25.31 6.73 -7.24
N ALA A 215 -25.61 6.37 -5.99
CA ALA A 215 -25.69 7.34 -4.89
C ALA A 215 -24.37 8.12 -4.68
N VAL A 216 -23.22 7.50 -4.97
CA VAL A 216 -21.89 8.12 -4.93
C VAL A 216 -21.43 8.72 -6.29
N TYR A 217 -22.35 9.04 -7.19
CA TYR A 217 -22.02 9.58 -8.52
C TYR A 217 -21.20 10.88 -8.45
N GLU A 218 -21.79 11.96 -7.93
CA GLU A 218 -21.08 13.26 -7.83
C GLU A 218 -19.84 13.23 -6.90
N PRO A 219 -19.81 12.59 -5.72
CA PRO A 219 -18.63 12.61 -4.85
C PRO A 219 -17.49 11.67 -5.29
N ALA A 220 -17.73 10.67 -6.14
CA ALA A 220 -16.69 9.70 -6.53
C ALA A 220 -16.83 9.14 -7.96
N ALA A 221 -17.95 8.51 -8.30
CA ALA A 221 -18.01 7.65 -9.49
C ALA A 221 -18.00 8.41 -10.84
N ARG A 222 -18.52 9.65 -10.88
CA ARG A 222 -18.58 10.52 -12.08
C ARG A 222 -17.24 10.63 -12.82
N HIS A 223 -16.15 10.57 -12.07
CA HIS A 223 -14.77 10.68 -12.55
C HIS A 223 -14.26 9.39 -13.22
N GLN A 224 -14.86 8.23 -12.94
CA GLN A 224 -14.51 6.92 -13.52
C GLN A 224 -15.31 6.60 -14.79
N VAL A 225 -16.50 7.16 -14.95
CA VAL A 225 -17.43 6.95 -16.08
C VAL A 225 -16.78 6.95 -17.47
N PRO A 226 -15.82 7.84 -17.83
CA PRO A 226 -15.20 7.80 -19.16
C PRO A 226 -14.39 6.52 -19.42
N ALA A 227 -13.80 5.92 -18.38
CA ALA A 227 -13.07 4.66 -18.45
C ALA A 227 -14.01 3.45 -18.36
N GLU A 228 -15.05 3.53 -17.53
CA GLU A 228 -16.12 2.52 -17.47
C GLU A 228 -16.82 2.37 -18.83
N ILE A 229 -17.12 3.48 -19.50
CA ILE A 229 -17.68 3.47 -20.87
C ILE A 229 -16.78 2.72 -21.86
N LEU A 230 -15.46 2.77 -21.69
CA LEU A 230 -14.53 2.00 -22.52
C LEU A 230 -14.67 0.51 -22.23
N VAL A 231 -14.55 0.08 -20.98
CA VAL A 231 -14.57 -1.35 -20.57
C VAL A 231 -15.96 -2.00 -20.74
N ASP A 232 -17.06 -1.26 -20.56
CA ASP A 232 -18.44 -1.77 -20.62
C ASP A 232 -19.07 -1.75 -22.01
N PHE A 233 -18.66 -0.84 -22.89
CA PHE A 233 -19.33 -0.66 -24.19
C PHE A 233 -18.41 -0.60 -25.40
N VAL A 234 -17.19 -0.06 -25.28
CA VAL A 234 -16.27 0.09 -26.44
C VAL A 234 -15.43 -1.16 -26.64
N ASN A 235 -14.78 -1.64 -25.59
CA ASN A 235 -13.97 -2.85 -25.55
C ASN A 235 -14.82 -4.14 -25.54
N GLY A 236 -14.16 -5.30 -25.66
CA GLY A 236 -14.80 -6.61 -25.73
C GLY A 236 -14.00 -7.65 -26.50
N PRO A 237 -14.48 -8.91 -26.55
CA PRO A 237 -13.72 -10.07 -27.01
C PRO A 237 -13.02 -9.92 -28.37
N PRO A 238 -11.88 -10.61 -28.59
CA PRO A 238 -11.17 -10.65 -29.86
C PRO A 238 -12.08 -11.06 -31.03
N GLY A 239 -11.77 -10.57 -32.23
CA GLY A 239 -12.57 -10.83 -33.44
C GLY A 239 -13.94 -10.13 -33.50
N THR A 240 -14.43 -9.57 -32.39
CA THR A 240 -15.70 -8.80 -32.38
C THR A 240 -15.52 -7.38 -32.91
N SER A 241 -16.62 -6.63 -33.06
CA SER A 241 -16.58 -5.24 -33.55
C SER A 241 -17.58 -4.35 -32.79
N VAL A 242 -17.16 -3.12 -32.47
CA VAL A 242 -18.04 -2.11 -31.87
C VAL A 242 -18.69 -1.25 -32.95
N ARG A 243 -20.01 -1.03 -32.82
CA ARG A 243 -20.77 -0.08 -33.65
C ARG A 243 -20.84 1.27 -32.95
N LEU A 244 -20.33 2.31 -33.59
CA LEU A 244 -20.28 3.68 -33.05
C LEU A 244 -21.12 4.61 -33.93
N THR A 245 -21.88 5.52 -33.30
CA THR A 245 -22.40 6.72 -33.95
C THR A 245 -21.76 7.94 -33.30
N TYR A 246 -21.23 8.87 -34.10
CA TYR A 246 -20.46 10.03 -33.61
C TYR A 246 -20.69 11.29 -34.46
N LEU A 247 -20.25 12.46 -33.98
CA LEU A 247 -20.20 13.69 -34.76
C LEU A 247 -18.78 13.97 -35.26
N ASP A 248 -18.62 14.17 -36.58
CA ASP A 248 -17.35 14.53 -37.21
C ASP A 248 -16.94 15.99 -36.93
N ALA A 249 -15.77 16.39 -37.46
CA ALA A 249 -15.23 17.74 -37.34
C ALA A 249 -16.16 18.86 -37.89
N ARG A 250 -17.12 18.52 -38.76
CA ARG A 250 -18.13 19.42 -39.32
C ARG A 250 -19.51 19.24 -38.66
N ASN A 251 -19.55 18.63 -37.47
CA ASN A 251 -20.75 18.28 -36.71
C ASN A 251 -21.73 17.34 -37.44
N ARG A 252 -21.30 16.64 -38.50
CA ARG A 252 -22.17 15.70 -39.21
C ARG A 252 -22.20 14.36 -38.50
N LEU A 253 -23.39 13.77 -38.40
CA LEU A 253 -23.59 12.45 -37.81
C LEU A 253 -22.97 11.38 -38.72
N ARG A 254 -22.06 10.57 -38.15
CA ARG A 254 -21.36 9.46 -38.80
C ARG A 254 -21.63 8.17 -38.05
N ARG A 255 -21.47 7.05 -38.75
CA ARG A 255 -21.45 5.70 -38.19
C ARG A 255 -20.14 5.03 -38.56
N ALA A 256 -19.60 4.21 -37.67
CA ALA A 256 -18.49 3.31 -37.95
C ALA A 256 -18.77 1.94 -37.32
N VAL A 257 -18.27 0.89 -37.96
CA VAL A 257 -18.09 -0.43 -37.36
C VAL A 257 -16.59 -0.60 -37.25
N VAL A 258 -16.08 -0.74 -36.03
CA VAL A 258 -14.65 -0.76 -35.74
C VAL A 258 -14.30 -2.11 -35.12
N PRO A 259 -13.39 -2.90 -35.71
CA PRO A 259 -12.98 -4.18 -35.13
C PRO A 259 -12.25 -3.97 -33.81
N ARG A 260 -12.33 -4.96 -32.92
CA ARG A 260 -11.59 -4.98 -31.67
C ARG A 260 -10.30 -5.77 -31.84
N GLU A 261 -9.20 -5.13 -31.51
CA GLU A 261 -7.84 -5.69 -31.56
C GLU A 261 -7.16 -5.52 -30.21
N ARG A 262 -6.08 -6.26 -29.99
CA ARG A 262 -5.31 -6.18 -28.75
C ARG A 262 -4.77 -4.75 -28.58
N LEU A 263 -5.03 -4.16 -27.41
CA LEU A 263 -4.57 -2.83 -27.05
C LEU A 263 -3.06 -2.83 -26.78
N THR A 264 -2.49 -1.62 -26.71
CA THR A 264 -1.05 -1.43 -26.55
C THR A 264 -0.55 -1.67 -25.12
N GLY A 265 -1.45 -1.71 -24.13
CA GLY A 265 -1.13 -2.07 -22.75
C GLY A 265 -1.02 -3.58 -22.47
N GLU A 266 -0.85 -3.89 -21.19
CA GLU A 266 -0.63 -5.24 -20.65
C GLU A 266 -1.41 -5.42 -19.34
N LEU A 267 -1.84 -6.64 -19.03
CA LEU A 267 -2.29 -6.97 -17.67
C LEU A 267 -1.06 -7.18 -16.78
N THR A 268 -1.09 -6.66 -15.55
CA THR A 268 -0.16 -7.12 -14.52
C THR A 268 -0.46 -8.58 -14.17
N PRO A 269 0.55 -9.36 -13.75
CA PRO A 269 0.28 -10.59 -13.00
C PRO A 269 -0.59 -10.29 -11.77
N THR A 270 -1.40 -11.26 -11.36
CA THR A 270 -2.03 -11.30 -10.03
C THR A 270 -0.92 -11.41 -8.96
N VAL A 271 -1.02 -10.64 -7.88
CA VAL A 271 0.00 -10.62 -6.81
C VAL A 271 -0.67 -10.77 -5.45
N GLN A 272 -0.52 -11.94 -4.83
CA GLN A 272 -1.20 -12.30 -3.58
C GLN A 272 -2.72 -12.12 -3.76
N SER A 273 -3.39 -11.30 -2.95
CA SER A 273 -4.82 -10.98 -3.10
C SER A 273 -5.11 -9.76 -4.00
N LEU A 274 -4.10 -9.20 -4.67
CA LEU A 274 -4.27 -8.09 -5.61
C LEU A 274 -4.55 -8.62 -7.03
N PRO A 275 -5.69 -8.27 -7.63
CA PRO A 275 -6.07 -8.77 -8.96
C PRO A 275 -5.23 -8.13 -10.07
N ALA A 276 -5.19 -8.79 -11.23
CA ALA A 276 -4.57 -8.26 -12.43
C ALA A 276 -5.15 -6.88 -12.81
N GLN A 277 -4.30 -5.93 -13.23
CA GLN A 277 -4.73 -4.60 -13.68
C GLN A 277 -4.16 -4.27 -15.06
N TYR A 278 -4.97 -3.64 -15.92
CA TYR A 278 -4.53 -3.26 -17.26
C TYR A 278 -3.76 -1.94 -17.24
N VAL A 279 -2.48 -2.02 -17.59
CA VAL A 279 -1.49 -0.94 -17.54
C VAL A 279 -1.22 -0.42 -18.94
N GLU A 280 -1.35 0.89 -19.09
CA GLU A 280 -0.79 1.64 -20.20
C GLU A 280 0.42 2.43 -19.71
N PHE A 281 1.53 2.33 -20.44
CA PHE A 281 2.73 3.13 -20.22
C PHE A 281 3.26 3.63 -21.57
N GLU A 282 3.32 4.94 -21.75
CA GLU A 282 3.85 5.59 -22.96
C GLU A 282 5.00 6.51 -22.55
N SER A 283 6.18 6.37 -23.15
CA SER A 283 7.28 7.32 -22.98
C SER A 283 7.94 7.66 -24.30
N ARG A 284 8.19 8.95 -24.54
CA ARG A 284 8.82 9.47 -25.77
C ARG A 284 9.40 10.86 -25.52
N ARG A 285 10.11 11.40 -26.51
CA ARG A 285 10.44 12.83 -26.54
C ARG A 285 9.40 13.61 -27.35
N LEU A 286 9.21 14.85 -26.95
CA LEU A 286 8.40 15.85 -27.66
C LEU A 286 9.33 16.66 -28.59
N ARG A 287 8.83 17.80 -29.07
CA ARG A 287 9.71 18.84 -29.64
C ARG A 287 10.63 19.38 -28.54
N ASP A 288 11.69 20.05 -28.96
CA ASP A 288 12.61 20.77 -28.06
C ASP A 288 13.30 19.86 -27.02
N HIS A 289 13.44 18.58 -27.38
CA HIS A 289 14.05 17.49 -26.59
C HIS A 289 13.41 17.17 -25.23
N ILE A 290 12.29 17.81 -24.90
CA ILE A 290 11.49 17.59 -23.68
C ILE A 290 11.03 16.13 -23.60
N GLY A 291 11.15 15.53 -22.42
CA GLY A 291 10.66 14.19 -22.16
C GLY A 291 9.15 14.17 -21.89
N TYR A 292 8.49 13.06 -22.21
CA TYR A 292 7.08 12.82 -21.91
C TYR A 292 6.90 11.38 -21.41
N ILE A 293 6.20 11.22 -20.29
CA ILE A 293 5.87 9.93 -19.68
C ILE A 293 4.40 9.95 -19.26
N ARG A 294 3.58 9.03 -19.79
CA ARG A 294 2.17 8.82 -19.43
C ARG A 294 2.00 7.43 -18.82
N PHE A 295 1.24 7.33 -17.73
CA PHE A 295 0.81 6.03 -17.21
C PHE A 295 -0.55 6.12 -16.51
N ASN A 296 -1.36 5.06 -16.61
CA ASN A 296 -2.75 5.03 -16.14
C ASN A 296 -2.95 4.53 -14.69
N LEU A 297 -1.96 3.85 -14.10
CA LEU A 297 -2.06 3.22 -12.79
C LEU A 297 -0.72 3.22 -12.04
N PHE A 298 -0.77 3.34 -10.71
CA PHE A 298 0.36 3.12 -9.82
C PHE A 298 0.45 1.64 -9.44
N VAL A 299 1.09 0.82 -10.28
CA VAL A 299 1.31 -0.62 -10.02
C VAL A 299 2.76 -1.02 -10.27
N ALA A 300 3.24 -2.08 -9.60
CA ALA A 300 4.67 -2.40 -9.52
C ALA A 300 5.44 -2.41 -10.87
N PRO A 301 4.90 -2.94 -11.99
CA PRO A 301 5.58 -2.91 -13.29
C PRO A 301 5.85 -1.50 -13.86
N VAL A 302 5.14 -0.47 -13.39
CA VAL A 302 5.36 0.92 -13.83
C VAL A 302 6.71 1.46 -13.33
N LEU A 303 7.23 0.98 -12.20
CA LEU A 303 8.49 1.50 -11.63
C LEU A 303 9.67 1.39 -12.60
N GLU A 304 9.98 0.19 -13.09
CA GLU A 304 11.12 0.01 -14.00
C GLU A 304 10.89 0.66 -15.37
N LYS A 305 9.64 0.69 -15.87
CA LYS A 305 9.29 1.43 -17.10
C LYS A 305 9.52 2.94 -16.93
N PHE A 306 9.06 3.52 -15.82
CA PHE A 306 9.29 4.92 -15.44
C PHE A 306 10.77 5.23 -15.27
N CYS A 307 11.51 4.31 -14.67
CA CYS A 307 12.94 4.46 -14.43
C CYS A 307 13.79 4.33 -15.70
N ALA A 308 13.41 3.44 -16.63
CA ALA A 308 14.00 3.37 -17.96
C ALA A 308 13.72 4.65 -18.76
N ALA A 309 12.47 5.15 -18.72
CA ALA A 309 12.09 6.40 -19.35
C ALA A 309 12.91 7.59 -18.81
N LEU A 310 12.96 7.81 -17.49
CA LEU A 310 13.80 8.85 -16.88
C LEU A 310 15.29 8.67 -17.21
N ARG A 311 15.83 7.44 -17.18
CA ARG A 311 17.23 7.15 -17.58
C ARG A 311 17.51 7.57 -19.02
N SER A 312 16.60 7.27 -19.96
CA SER A 312 16.68 7.69 -21.37
C SER A 312 16.44 9.18 -21.63
N MET A 313 16.10 9.96 -20.60
CA MET A 313 15.76 11.39 -20.67
C MET A 313 16.55 12.25 -19.66
N ARG A 314 17.64 11.74 -19.04
CA ARG A 314 18.44 12.47 -18.04
C ARG A 314 19.02 13.79 -18.57
N ASP A 315 19.22 13.91 -19.88
CA ASP A 315 19.68 15.10 -20.61
C ASP A 315 18.56 16.09 -20.99
N ALA A 316 17.28 15.68 -20.93
CA ALA A 316 16.16 16.54 -21.32
C ALA A 316 16.05 17.77 -20.38
N PRO A 317 15.71 18.96 -20.89
CA PRO A 317 15.63 20.19 -20.08
C PRO A 317 14.47 20.14 -19.06
N GLY A 318 13.44 19.36 -19.37
CA GLY A 318 12.37 18.97 -18.46
C GLY A 318 11.63 17.73 -18.96
N VAL A 319 10.78 17.17 -18.10
CA VAL A 319 9.89 16.04 -18.40
C VAL A 319 8.45 16.42 -18.03
N VAL A 320 7.52 16.14 -18.94
CA VAL A 320 6.07 16.17 -18.70
C VAL A 320 5.61 14.80 -18.22
N LEU A 321 4.96 14.75 -17.05
CA LEU A 321 4.36 13.55 -16.46
C LEU A 321 2.84 13.61 -16.65
N ASP A 322 2.27 12.76 -17.50
CA ASP A 322 0.86 12.78 -17.85
C ASP A 322 0.06 11.75 -17.04
N LEU A 323 -0.68 12.26 -16.05
CA LEU A 323 -1.54 11.50 -15.14
C LEU A 323 -3.03 11.70 -15.46
N ARG A 324 -3.36 12.26 -16.63
CA ARG A 324 -4.74 12.47 -17.08
C ARG A 324 -5.46 11.13 -17.24
N GLY A 325 -6.51 10.89 -16.45
CA GLY A 325 -7.21 9.60 -16.41
C GLY A 325 -6.52 8.50 -15.58
N ASN A 326 -5.47 8.85 -14.80
CA ASN A 326 -4.79 7.88 -13.94
C ASN A 326 -5.67 7.53 -12.73
N ARG A 327 -6.03 6.25 -12.55
CA ARG A 327 -6.98 5.80 -11.51
C ARG A 327 -6.34 5.57 -10.13
N GLY A 328 -5.11 6.03 -9.90
CA GLY A 328 -4.35 5.78 -8.67
C GLY A 328 -3.77 4.36 -8.63
N GLY A 329 -3.69 3.76 -7.44
CA GLY A 329 -3.11 2.42 -7.23
C GLY A 329 -2.32 2.32 -5.92
N LEU A 330 -1.24 1.54 -5.93
CA LEU A 330 -0.37 1.27 -4.79
C LEU A 330 0.33 2.54 -4.28
N MET A 331 -0.11 3.04 -3.13
CA MET A 331 0.51 4.17 -2.43
C MET A 331 2.03 3.99 -2.19
N ALA A 332 2.50 2.74 -2.03
CA ALA A 332 3.92 2.42 -1.88
C ALA A 332 4.79 3.03 -2.99
N LEU A 333 4.29 3.11 -4.22
CA LEU A 333 5.02 3.69 -5.36
C LEU A 333 5.19 5.21 -5.29
N ILE A 334 4.41 5.92 -4.47
CA ILE A 334 4.56 7.37 -4.30
C ILE A 334 5.93 7.68 -3.68
N TYR A 335 6.43 6.81 -2.80
CA TYR A 335 7.76 6.91 -2.21
C TYR A 335 8.87 6.71 -3.26
N GLY A 336 8.85 5.58 -3.98
CA GLY A 336 9.88 5.27 -4.99
C GLY A 336 9.85 6.22 -6.19
N LEU A 337 8.69 6.43 -6.81
CA LEU A 337 8.54 7.36 -7.94
C LEU A 337 8.78 8.81 -7.52
N GLY A 338 8.34 9.21 -6.33
CA GLY A 338 8.57 10.56 -5.80
C GLY A 338 10.05 10.79 -5.54
N GLY A 339 10.74 9.82 -4.95
CA GLY A 339 12.17 9.88 -4.69
C GLY A 339 13.04 9.89 -5.95
N LEU A 340 12.57 9.34 -7.07
CA LEU A 340 13.22 9.45 -8.39
C LEU A 340 13.09 10.85 -9.02
N LEU A 341 12.29 11.74 -8.43
CA LEU A 341 12.07 13.11 -8.89
C LEU A 341 12.60 14.14 -7.89
N GLU A 342 12.38 13.91 -6.60
CA GLU A 342 12.78 14.80 -5.52
C GLU A 342 14.29 14.82 -5.27
N THR A 343 14.79 15.99 -4.88
CA THR A 343 16.24 16.23 -4.67
C THR A 343 16.63 16.44 -3.21
N ARG A 344 15.64 16.40 -2.30
CA ARG A 344 15.75 16.54 -0.84
C ARG A 344 14.65 15.71 -0.18
N ALA A 345 14.76 15.41 1.12
CA ALA A 345 13.66 14.81 1.85
C ALA A 345 12.47 15.80 1.95
N VAL A 346 11.26 15.34 1.64
CA VAL A 346 10.04 16.16 1.64
C VAL A 346 8.85 15.40 2.21
N SER A 347 7.89 16.15 2.75
CA SER A 347 6.56 15.64 3.08
C SER A 347 5.66 15.81 1.86
N PHE A 348 4.98 14.76 1.39
CA PHE A 348 3.91 14.89 0.40
C PHE A 348 2.55 15.15 1.07
N GLY A 349 2.43 14.90 2.37
CA GLY A 349 1.23 15.11 3.16
C GLY A 349 1.20 14.19 4.38
N VAL A 350 0.05 14.11 5.05
CA VAL A 350 -0.18 13.24 6.19
C VAL A 350 -1.46 12.44 6.01
N MET A 351 -1.41 11.17 6.41
CA MET A 351 -2.59 10.32 6.57
C MET A 351 -3.13 10.46 7.99
N ARG A 352 -4.42 10.74 8.14
CA ARG A 352 -5.14 10.75 9.43
C ARG A 352 -5.91 9.45 9.60
N THR A 353 -5.44 8.55 10.45
CA THR A 353 -6.18 7.35 10.85
C THR A 353 -6.83 7.55 12.22
N ARG A 354 -7.76 6.66 12.61
CA ARG A 354 -8.31 6.64 13.98
C ARG A 354 -7.25 6.35 15.06
N ALA A 355 -6.10 5.78 14.70
CA ALA A 355 -4.97 5.53 15.59
C ALA A 355 -3.96 6.69 15.68
N GLY A 356 -4.09 7.72 14.84
CA GLY A 356 -3.18 8.86 14.77
C GLY A 356 -2.73 9.22 13.34
N TRP A 357 -1.73 10.09 13.27
CA TRP A 357 -1.23 10.67 12.03
C TRP A 357 0.05 10.00 11.55
N PHE A 358 0.17 9.78 10.23
CA PHE A 358 1.37 9.23 9.60
C PHE A 358 1.86 10.15 8.47
N GLU A 359 3.14 10.53 8.49
CA GLU A 359 3.74 11.39 7.46
C GLU A 359 4.07 10.59 6.20
N LEU A 360 3.60 11.07 5.04
CA LEU A 360 3.96 10.52 3.73
C LEU A 360 5.29 11.14 3.25
N ARG A 361 6.37 10.74 3.92
CA ARG A 361 7.71 11.32 3.74
C ARG A 361 8.45 10.65 2.59
N VAL A 362 8.73 11.42 1.54
CA VAL A 362 9.48 10.98 0.36
C VAL A 362 10.97 11.28 0.56
N MET A 363 11.82 10.28 0.30
CA MET A 363 13.28 10.36 0.43
C MET A 363 13.93 10.35 -0.97
N PRO A 364 14.88 11.26 -1.26
CA PRO A 364 15.46 11.42 -2.59
C PRO A 364 16.39 10.26 -2.92
N GLN A 365 16.31 9.78 -4.16
CA GLN A 365 17.06 8.60 -4.62
C GLN A 365 18.39 9.03 -5.27
N ARG A 366 19.41 8.15 -5.23
CA ARG A 366 20.75 8.47 -5.77
C ARG A 366 20.71 8.85 -7.25
N THR A 367 19.71 8.34 -7.96
CA THR A 367 19.46 8.49 -9.41
C THR A 367 18.48 9.61 -9.79
N ALA A 368 18.01 10.41 -8.82
CA ALA A 368 16.90 11.36 -8.99
C ALA A 368 17.09 12.34 -10.16
N TYR A 369 16.03 12.52 -10.96
CA TYR A 369 16.02 13.42 -12.10
C TYR A 369 16.00 14.89 -11.66
N ARG A 370 16.92 15.70 -12.23
CA ARG A 370 17.17 17.10 -11.81
C ARG A 370 16.70 18.18 -12.80
N GLY A 371 16.09 17.81 -13.92
CA GLY A 371 15.48 18.77 -14.84
C GLY A 371 14.13 19.28 -14.36
N GLN A 372 13.53 20.19 -15.12
CA GLN A 372 12.18 20.72 -14.81
C GLN A 372 11.13 19.60 -14.88
N LEU A 373 10.08 19.72 -14.08
CA LEU A 373 8.97 18.78 -14.09
C LEU A 373 7.65 19.53 -14.20
N VAL A 374 6.77 18.99 -15.03
CA VAL A 374 5.40 19.46 -15.19
C VAL A 374 4.47 18.26 -15.15
N VAL A 375 3.43 18.31 -14.32
CA VAL A 375 2.46 17.22 -14.17
C VAL A 375 1.14 17.63 -14.83
N LEU A 376 0.66 16.83 -15.78
CA LEU A 376 -0.67 16.99 -16.36
C LEU A 376 -1.69 16.20 -15.56
N ILE A 377 -2.75 16.89 -15.13
CA ILE A 377 -3.90 16.28 -14.44
C ILE A 377 -5.23 16.69 -15.10
N ASP A 378 -6.23 15.85 -14.94
CA ASP A 378 -7.62 16.16 -15.27
C ASP A 378 -8.57 15.50 -14.27
N GLY A 379 -9.87 15.71 -14.43
CA GLY A 379 -10.90 15.07 -13.61
C GLY A 379 -10.97 13.53 -13.73
N GLY A 380 -10.05 12.88 -14.43
CA GLY A 380 -9.86 11.43 -14.40
C GLY A 380 -8.64 11.00 -13.56
N THR A 381 -7.81 11.92 -13.06
CA THR A 381 -6.71 11.65 -12.11
C THR A 381 -7.28 11.40 -10.71
N GLN A 382 -6.90 10.29 -10.05
CA GLN A 382 -7.51 9.83 -8.79
C GLN A 382 -6.48 9.30 -7.78
N SER A 383 -6.81 9.34 -6.49
CA SER A 383 -6.15 8.60 -5.41
C SER A 383 -4.62 8.80 -5.38
N ALA A 384 -3.83 7.74 -5.53
CA ALA A 384 -2.36 7.84 -5.54
C ALA A 384 -1.81 8.87 -6.56
N GLY A 385 -2.49 9.09 -7.70
CA GLY A 385 -2.13 10.12 -8.67
C GLY A 385 -2.40 11.55 -8.19
N GLU A 386 -3.44 11.76 -7.38
CA GLU A 386 -3.73 13.05 -6.76
C GLU A 386 -2.74 13.36 -5.63
N ILE A 387 -2.48 12.38 -4.76
CA ILE A 387 -1.47 12.48 -3.69
C ILE A 387 -0.10 12.82 -4.29
N PHE A 388 0.34 12.08 -5.32
CA PHE A 388 1.61 12.31 -6.01
C PHE A 388 1.68 13.69 -6.70
N ALA A 389 0.62 14.12 -7.38
CA ALA A 389 0.56 15.44 -8.02
C ALA A 389 0.59 16.58 -6.98
N SER A 390 -0.17 16.46 -5.89
CA SER A 390 -0.16 17.44 -4.79
C SER A 390 1.18 17.49 -4.04
N GLY A 391 1.84 16.34 -3.85
CA GLY A 391 3.16 16.28 -3.22
C GLY A 391 4.24 17.02 -3.99
N LEU A 392 4.34 16.76 -5.31
CA LEU A 392 5.28 17.46 -6.21
C LEU A 392 4.94 18.95 -6.40
N ARG A 393 3.66 19.33 -6.27
CA ARG A 393 3.19 20.72 -6.29
C ARG A 393 3.64 21.46 -5.02
N ASP A 394 3.35 20.88 -3.86
CA ASP A 394 3.51 21.52 -2.55
C ASP A 394 4.98 21.54 -2.11
N SER A 395 5.79 20.58 -2.57
CA SER A 395 7.25 20.60 -2.39
C SER A 395 7.97 21.68 -3.22
N GLY A 396 7.26 22.26 -4.21
CA GLY A 396 7.80 23.15 -5.23
C GLY A 396 8.54 22.42 -6.37
N ARG A 397 8.45 21.09 -6.46
CA ARG A 397 9.26 20.29 -7.39
C ARG A 397 8.73 20.28 -8.83
N ALA A 398 7.42 20.41 -9.03
CA ALA A 398 6.78 20.40 -10.34
C ALA A 398 5.64 21.43 -10.45
N VAL A 399 5.42 21.94 -11.66
CA VAL A 399 4.22 22.73 -11.99
C VAL A 399 3.09 21.78 -12.39
N VAL A 400 1.91 21.92 -11.79
CA VAL A 400 0.72 21.12 -12.14
C VAL A 400 -0.16 21.90 -13.12
N VAL A 401 -0.55 21.26 -14.23
CA VAL A 401 -1.26 21.87 -15.36
C VAL A 401 -2.49 21.05 -15.72
N GLY A 402 -3.60 21.71 -16.08
CA GLY A 402 -4.79 21.06 -16.63
C GLY A 402 -6.08 21.39 -15.90
N GLU A 403 -6.87 20.37 -15.53
CA GLU A 403 -8.16 20.55 -14.85
C GLU A 403 -8.15 19.89 -13.45
N ARG A 404 -9.06 20.33 -12.57
CA ARG A 404 -9.21 19.78 -11.21
C ARG A 404 -9.36 18.25 -11.28
N SER A 405 -8.62 17.53 -10.44
CA SER A 405 -8.67 16.06 -10.33
C SER A 405 -9.91 15.56 -9.57
N ALA A 406 -10.06 14.25 -9.41
CA ALA A 406 -11.31 13.63 -8.98
C ALA A 406 -11.73 13.94 -7.52
N GLY A 407 -10.79 14.18 -6.62
CA GLY A 407 -11.08 14.30 -5.18
C GLY A 407 -11.47 12.98 -4.54
N ALA A 408 -10.94 11.86 -5.05
CA ALA A 408 -11.15 10.53 -4.51
C ALA A 408 -9.79 10.06 -3.95
N THR A 409 -9.55 10.29 -2.66
CA THR A 409 -8.20 10.37 -2.08
C THR A 409 -8.04 9.67 -0.72
N LEU A 410 -9.09 9.11 -0.15
CA LEU A 410 -9.02 8.36 1.12
C LEU A 410 -8.14 7.09 0.98
N PRO A 411 -7.05 6.94 1.77
CA PRO A 411 -6.25 5.72 1.76
C PRO A 411 -7.06 4.49 2.22
N SER A 412 -7.04 3.45 1.37
CA SER A 412 -7.86 2.25 1.53
C SER A 412 -7.05 0.97 1.53
N THR A 413 -7.59 -0.07 2.15
CA THR A 413 -7.12 -1.45 1.98
C THR A 413 -8.30 -2.37 1.62
N VAL A 414 -7.99 -3.65 1.39
CA VAL A 414 -8.93 -4.66 0.92
C VAL A 414 -9.11 -5.79 1.93
N LYS A 415 -10.28 -6.42 1.92
CA LYS A 415 -10.62 -7.59 2.73
C LYS A 415 -11.52 -8.52 1.94
N GLU A 416 -11.10 -9.77 1.80
CA GLU A 416 -11.89 -10.84 1.21
C GLU A 416 -13.10 -11.18 2.10
N LEU A 417 -14.22 -11.52 1.48
CA LEU A 417 -15.48 -11.89 2.13
C LEU A 417 -15.78 -13.38 1.89
N PRO A 418 -16.56 -14.06 2.76
CA PRO A 418 -16.98 -15.46 2.58
C PRO A 418 -17.74 -15.80 1.29
N THR A 419 -18.07 -14.81 0.45
CA THR A 419 -18.68 -14.98 -0.88
C THR A 419 -17.67 -14.78 -2.04
N GLY A 420 -16.36 -14.77 -1.74
CA GLY A 420 -15.27 -14.51 -2.70
C GLY A 420 -15.16 -13.05 -3.17
N ALA A 421 -16.13 -12.20 -2.82
CA ALA A 421 -16.08 -10.77 -3.11
C ALA A 421 -15.04 -10.05 -2.24
N ILE A 422 -14.50 -8.94 -2.75
CA ILE A 422 -13.55 -8.10 -2.03
C ILE A 422 -14.26 -6.82 -1.54
N LEU A 423 -14.22 -6.58 -0.24
CA LEU A 423 -14.50 -5.27 0.37
C LEU A 423 -13.25 -4.39 0.24
N GLN A 424 -13.37 -3.27 -0.45
CA GLN A 424 -12.47 -2.12 -0.30
C GLN A 424 -13.05 -1.16 0.75
N TYR A 425 -12.23 -0.68 1.67
CA TYR A 425 -12.63 0.31 2.68
C TYR A 425 -11.50 1.30 2.98
N ALA A 426 -11.86 2.57 3.21
CA ALA A 426 -10.91 3.57 3.69
C ALA A 426 -10.58 3.38 5.18
N PHE A 427 -9.31 3.52 5.53
CA PHE A 427 -8.80 3.47 6.91
C PHE A 427 -8.10 4.77 7.34
N ALA A 428 -7.90 5.70 6.40
CA ALA A 428 -7.37 7.03 6.66
C ALA A 428 -8.11 8.10 5.84
N ASP A 429 -7.92 9.34 6.25
CA ASP A 429 -8.12 10.56 5.47
C ASP A 429 -6.75 11.11 5.03
N PHE A 430 -6.70 11.96 4.00
CA PHE A 430 -5.46 12.54 3.47
C PHE A 430 -5.48 14.07 3.45
N VAL A 431 -4.46 14.66 4.07
CA VAL A 431 -4.18 16.10 4.08
C VAL A 431 -2.85 16.36 3.37
N THR A 432 -2.83 17.29 2.42
CA THR A 432 -1.60 17.68 1.70
C THR A 432 -0.55 18.32 2.62
N ALA A 433 0.69 18.44 2.14
CA ALA A 433 1.73 19.19 2.86
C ALA A 433 1.38 20.68 3.09
N SER A 434 0.54 21.27 2.22
CA SER A 434 -0.03 22.61 2.40
C SER A 434 -1.24 22.69 3.36
N GLY A 435 -1.79 21.57 3.82
CA GLY A 435 -2.95 21.52 4.73
C GLY A 435 -4.32 21.41 4.04
N GLU A 436 -4.36 21.12 2.74
CA GLU A 436 -5.62 20.90 2.00
C GLU A 436 -6.15 19.48 2.24
N LEU A 437 -7.43 19.34 2.57
CA LEU A 437 -8.16 18.07 2.42
C LEU A 437 -8.51 17.87 0.93
N LEU A 438 -8.15 16.73 0.36
CA LEU A 438 -8.44 16.44 -1.05
C LEU A 438 -9.77 15.73 -1.29
N GLU A 439 -10.33 15.02 -0.30
CA GLU A 439 -11.56 14.26 -0.47
C GLU A 439 -12.76 15.16 -0.81
N GLY A 440 -13.49 14.81 -1.87
CA GLY A 440 -14.58 15.61 -2.44
C GLY A 440 -14.14 16.96 -3.04
N ARG A 441 -12.83 17.21 -3.18
CA ARG A 441 -12.27 18.48 -3.66
C ARG A 441 -11.30 18.31 -4.83
N GLY A 442 -10.36 17.38 -4.74
CA GLY A 442 -9.30 17.17 -5.72
C GLY A 442 -8.28 18.31 -5.81
N VAL A 443 -7.12 17.97 -6.38
CA VAL A 443 -5.99 18.88 -6.59
C VAL A 443 -6.38 20.00 -7.55
N LEU A 444 -6.12 21.24 -7.14
CA LEU A 444 -6.10 22.36 -8.06
C LEU A 444 -4.73 22.45 -8.77
N PRO A 445 -4.68 22.50 -10.11
CA PRO A 445 -3.46 22.75 -10.85
C PRO A 445 -2.99 24.21 -10.66
N ASN A 446 -1.68 24.45 -10.70
CA ASN A 446 -1.11 25.80 -10.70
C ASN A 446 -1.55 26.58 -11.95
N LEU A 447 -1.64 25.90 -13.10
CA LEU A 447 -2.09 26.48 -14.36
C LEU A 447 -3.35 25.74 -14.84
N HIS A 448 -4.52 26.36 -14.64
CA HIS A 448 -5.79 25.78 -15.07
C HIS A 448 -5.98 25.94 -16.59
N VAL A 449 -5.97 24.82 -17.31
CA VAL A 449 -6.14 24.74 -18.77
C VAL A 449 -7.18 23.69 -19.10
N LYS A 450 -8.27 24.11 -19.74
CA LYS A 450 -9.38 23.21 -20.12
C LYS A 450 -9.14 22.54 -21.46
N LEU A 451 -9.50 21.25 -21.58
CA LEU A 451 -9.56 20.61 -22.89
C LEU A 451 -10.68 21.25 -23.72
N SER A 452 -10.33 21.68 -24.93
CA SER A 452 -11.28 22.28 -25.87
C SER A 452 -11.49 21.36 -27.07
N ARG A 453 -12.74 20.98 -27.33
CA ARG A 453 -13.10 20.26 -28.57
C ARG A 453 -12.64 21.02 -29.83
N ARG A 454 -12.63 22.36 -29.80
CA ARG A 454 -12.14 23.20 -30.91
C ARG A 454 -10.64 23.01 -31.16
N ALA A 455 -9.84 22.92 -30.09
CA ALA A 455 -8.40 22.67 -30.19
C ALA A 455 -8.13 21.23 -30.68
N LEU A 456 -8.77 20.23 -30.07
CA LEU A 456 -8.62 18.82 -30.44
C LEU A 456 -8.96 18.56 -31.92
N LEU A 457 -10.05 19.16 -32.43
CA LEU A 457 -10.41 19.06 -33.86
C LEU A 457 -9.38 19.70 -34.81
N ALA A 458 -8.69 20.74 -34.34
CA ALA A 458 -7.59 21.39 -35.06
C ALA A 458 -6.24 20.65 -34.92
N GLY A 459 -6.16 19.61 -34.07
CA GLY A 459 -4.94 18.82 -33.82
C GLY A 459 -4.11 19.29 -32.62
N HIS A 460 -4.64 20.20 -31.81
CA HIS A 460 -3.97 20.79 -30.65
C HIS A 460 -4.47 20.17 -29.34
N ASP A 461 -3.55 19.77 -28.45
CA ASP A 461 -3.83 19.46 -27.05
C ASP A 461 -3.38 20.68 -26.21
N PRO A 462 -4.30 21.58 -25.82
CA PRO A 462 -3.92 22.83 -25.18
C PRO A 462 -3.30 22.63 -23.79
N GLN A 463 -3.57 21.49 -23.13
CA GLN A 463 -2.97 21.17 -21.84
C GLN A 463 -1.51 20.74 -22.02
N LEU A 464 -1.25 19.82 -22.96
CA LEU A 464 0.11 19.38 -23.28
C LEU A 464 0.96 20.54 -23.84
N GLU A 465 0.38 21.40 -24.67
CA GLU A 465 1.06 22.61 -25.18
C GLU A 465 1.41 23.58 -24.05
N ALA A 466 0.50 23.80 -23.08
CA ALA A 466 0.79 24.61 -21.91
C ALA A 466 1.83 23.96 -20.97
N ALA A 467 1.83 22.64 -20.83
CA ALA A 467 2.81 21.92 -20.03
C ALA A 467 4.22 21.92 -20.67
N VAL A 468 4.31 21.86 -22.00
CA VAL A 468 5.56 22.07 -22.75
C VAL A 468 6.05 23.51 -22.57
N ALA A 469 5.15 24.51 -22.71
CA ALA A 469 5.49 25.92 -22.54
C ALA A 469 5.90 26.29 -21.10
N ALA A 470 5.52 25.50 -20.10
CA ALA A 470 5.92 25.66 -18.69
C ALA A 470 7.33 25.09 -18.38
N ILE A 471 8.02 24.48 -19.36
CA ILE A 471 9.42 24.07 -19.26
C ILE A 471 10.27 25.17 -19.90
N GLU A 472 10.80 26.08 -19.07
CA GLU A 472 11.54 27.24 -19.55
C GLU A 472 12.93 26.85 -20.08
N PRO A 473 13.42 27.44 -21.19
CA PRO A 473 14.84 27.35 -21.54
C PRO A 473 15.71 27.84 -20.38
N ARG A 474 16.90 27.25 -20.18
CA ARG A 474 17.77 27.53 -19.01
C ARG A 474 18.33 28.95 -18.99
N SER A 475 17.54 29.92 -18.54
CA SER A 475 17.98 31.28 -18.21
C SER A 475 17.10 31.87 -17.10
N ALA A 476 17.69 32.01 -15.91
CA ALA A 476 17.15 32.76 -14.76
C ALA A 476 15.71 32.45 -14.32
N ARG A 477 15.58 31.44 -13.44
CA ARG A 477 14.82 31.65 -12.20
C ARG A 477 15.69 31.36 -10.99
N ASP A 478 15.64 32.29 -10.05
CA ASP A 478 16.08 32.09 -8.68
C ASP A 478 15.35 30.92 -8.03
N VAL A 479 15.91 30.44 -6.92
CA VAL A 479 15.26 29.45 -6.06
C VAL A 479 13.87 29.96 -5.67
N LEU A 480 12.83 29.27 -6.14
CA LEU A 480 11.50 29.34 -5.52
C LEU A 480 11.68 28.93 -4.05
N THR A 481 11.77 29.91 -3.16
CA THR A 481 12.04 29.69 -1.74
C THR A 481 10.92 28.80 -1.18
N PRO A 482 11.22 27.56 -0.76
CA PRO A 482 10.19 26.65 -0.32
C PRO A 482 9.52 27.21 0.92
N THR A 483 8.18 27.28 0.91
CA THR A 483 7.40 27.64 2.09
C THR A 483 7.83 26.75 3.26
N PRO A 484 8.27 27.30 4.40
CA PRO A 484 8.87 26.50 5.46
C PRO A 484 7.84 25.52 6.06
N PRO A 485 8.15 24.21 6.15
CA PRO A 485 7.19 23.18 6.57
C PRO A 485 6.99 23.18 8.10
N HIS A 486 6.39 24.24 8.63
CA HIS A 486 6.19 24.43 10.08
C HIS A 486 4.74 24.66 10.53
N ALA A 487 3.78 24.91 9.62
CA ALA A 487 2.37 25.06 10.00
C ALA A 487 1.78 23.75 10.55
N LEU A 488 1.87 22.65 9.80
CA LEU A 488 1.18 21.40 10.15
C LEU A 488 1.87 20.65 11.31
N ALA A 489 3.21 20.65 11.37
CA ALA A 489 3.96 20.05 12.47
C ALA A 489 3.69 20.74 13.82
N ALA A 490 3.40 22.05 13.81
CA ALA A 490 2.95 22.78 15.00
C ALA A 490 1.48 22.50 15.34
N ALA A 491 0.60 22.41 14.34
CA ALA A 491 -0.82 22.09 14.55
C ALA A 491 -1.02 20.71 15.19
N ILE A 492 -0.27 19.69 14.75
CA ILE A 492 -0.28 18.32 15.32
C ILE A 492 0.16 18.32 16.80
N ALA A 493 1.01 19.26 17.21
CA ALA A 493 1.37 19.44 18.62
C ALA A 493 0.32 20.24 19.43
N GLY A 494 -0.42 21.15 18.79
CA GLY A 494 -1.41 22.02 19.43
C GLY A 494 -2.72 21.33 19.79
N ASP A 495 -3.35 20.61 18.85
CA ASP A 495 -4.69 20.03 19.05
C ASP A 495 -4.71 18.95 20.16
N ALA A 496 -3.57 18.30 20.41
CA ALA A 496 -3.37 17.38 21.53
C ALA A 496 -3.68 18.02 22.91
N THR A 497 -3.56 19.34 23.05
CA THR A 497 -3.89 20.05 24.31
C THR A 497 -5.34 20.49 24.44
N ARG A 498 -6.15 20.35 23.38
CA ARG A 498 -7.55 20.84 23.37
C ARG A 498 -8.57 19.76 23.75
N ALA A 499 -8.19 18.49 23.68
CA ALA A 499 -9.04 17.35 24.03
C ALA A 499 -9.26 17.16 25.55
N GLU A 500 -8.36 17.65 26.40
CA GLU A 500 -8.45 17.49 27.87
C GLU A 500 -9.42 18.50 28.54
N GLY A 501 -10.00 19.43 27.78
CA GLY A 501 -10.83 20.53 28.30
C GLY A 501 -12.33 20.24 28.48
N LEU A 502 -12.83 19.05 28.14
CA LEU A 502 -14.27 18.77 27.99
C LEU A 502 -14.83 17.62 28.85
N THR A 503 -14.21 17.32 30.00
CA THR A 503 -14.70 16.28 30.94
C THR A 503 -14.72 16.73 32.41
N LYS A 504 -15.31 17.89 32.72
CA LYS A 504 -15.65 18.30 34.10
C LYS A 504 -16.76 19.35 34.18
N ALA A 505 -18.02 18.89 34.26
CA ALA A 505 -19.19 19.75 34.39
C ALA A 505 -20.41 19.09 35.09
N SER A 506 -20.20 18.39 36.21
CA SER A 506 -21.30 18.07 37.14
C SER A 506 -20.82 17.89 38.59
N ASP A 507 -21.67 18.39 39.49
CA ASP A 507 -21.74 18.21 40.95
C ASP A 507 -20.67 18.78 41.88
N ALA A 508 -21.19 19.54 42.86
CA ALA A 508 -20.49 20.03 44.02
C ALA A 508 -21.43 20.00 45.23
N THR A 509 -21.00 19.41 46.35
CA THR A 509 -21.28 19.96 47.70
C THR A 509 -20.45 19.27 48.79
N LYS A 510 -19.80 20.09 49.65
CA LYS A 510 -19.50 19.83 51.08
C LYS A 510 -18.50 18.69 51.40
N THR A 511 -17.66 18.74 52.46
CA THR A 511 -17.29 19.81 53.41
C THR A 511 -15.93 19.49 54.06
N ASN A 512 -15.24 20.53 54.56
CA ASN A 512 -14.20 20.56 55.62
C ASN A 512 -13.39 19.29 55.97
N GLY A 513 -12.06 19.41 55.88
CA GLY A 513 -11.09 18.53 56.55
C GLY A 513 -9.66 18.90 56.18
N GLY A 514 -9.00 19.76 56.96
CA GLY A 514 -7.69 20.32 56.62
C GLY A 514 -6.56 19.84 57.52
N THR A 515 -5.43 19.46 56.91
CA THR A 515 -4.14 19.27 57.59
C THR A 515 -3.00 19.74 56.69
N LYS A 516 -1.91 20.23 57.30
CA LYS A 516 -0.69 20.69 56.62
C LYS A 516 0.23 19.51 56.32
N SER A 517 1.00 19.57 55.23
CA SER A 517 2.46 19.44 55.37
C SER A 517 3.23 20.09 54.21
N SER A 518 4.43 20.57 54.57
CA SER A 518 5.63 20.78 53.74
C SER A 518 5.56 20.51 52.22
N ALA A 519 5.83 21.54 51.43
CA ALA A 519 6.57 21.35 50.19
C ALA A 519 8.06 21.16 50.53
N GLU A 520 8.70 20.16 49.92
CA GLU A 520 10.16 19.99 50.00
C GLU A 520 10.69 19.51 48.64
N GLY A 521 11.83 20.05 48.21
CA GLY A 521 12.29 19.93 46.83
C GLY A 521 13.03 18.63 46.56
N ALA A 522 12.44 17.74 45.75
CA ALA A 522 13.14 16.58 45.21
C ALA A 522 14.31 17.02 44.32
N LYS A 523 15.54 16.78 44.78
CA LYS A 523 16.75 16.97 43.97
C LYS A 523 16.73 16.03 42.77
N LYS A 524 17.35 16.46 41.66
CA LYS A 524 17.83 15.52 40.65
C LYS A 524 19.10 14.86 41.19
N ASP A 525 18.98 13.67 41.76
CA ASP A 525 20.15 12.85 42.04
C ASP A 525 20.70 12.27 40.73
N ALA A 526 21.95 12.61 40.41
CA ALA A 526 22.66 12.11 39.23
C ALA A 526 23.39 10.78 39.54
N SER A 527 22.72 9.89 40.27
CA SER A 527 23.23 8.59 40.71
C SER A 527 22.72 7.47 39.80
N GLY A 528 23.50 7.11 38.77
CA GLY A 528 23.09 6.08 37.81
C GLY A 528 23.94 6.03 36.55
N ALA A 529 25.26 6.02 36.69
CA ALA A 529 26.20 5.70 35.60
C ALA A 529 26.90 4.38 35.95
N GLY A 530 26.67 3.34 35.14
CA GLY A 530 27.15 1.98 35.38
C GLY A 530 26.04 0.92 35.35
N VAL A 531 26.44 -0.34 35.44
CA VAL A 531 25.52 -1.47 35.59
C VAL A 531 25.08 -1.57 37.06
N ASP A 532 23.78 -1.68 37.27
CA ASP A 532 23.16 -1.99 38.56
C ASP A 532 23.56 -3.40 39.03
N PRO A 533 24.12 -3.60 40.24
CA PRO A 533 24.50 -4.93 40.73
C PRO A 533 23.35 -5.95 40.84
N GLN A 534 22.08 -5.51 40.76
CA GLN A 534 20.93 -6.43 40.65
C GLN A 534 20.68 -6.93 39.22
N VAL A 535 21.34 -6.32 38.22
CA VAL A 535 21.29 -6.72 36.80
C VAL A 535 22.34 -7.75 36.46
N GLU A 536 23.54 -7.69 37.05
CA GLU A 536 24.66 -8.62 36.74
C GLU A 536 24.22 -10.10 36.79
N PRO A 537 23.56 -10.61 37.86
CA PRO A 537 23.14 -12.02 37.91
C PRO A 537 22.02 -12.39 36.92
N VAL A 538 21.27 -11.39 36.44
CA VAL A 538 20.25 -11.58 35.38
C VAL A 538 20.93 -11.75 34.02
N ILE A 539 21.99 -10.97 33.76
CA ILE A 539 22.78 -11.07 32.53
C ILE A 539 23.65 -12.34 32.53
N GLU A 540 24.29 -12.69 33.65
CA GLU A 540 25.02 -13.97 33.78
C GLU A 540 24.11 -15.17 33.50
N LYS A 541 22.93 -15.23 34.14
CA LYS A 541 21.94 -16.29 33.91
C LYS A 541 21.45 -16.33 32.46
N PHE A 542 21.26 -15.17 31.82
CA PHE A 542 20.91 -15.11 30.40
C PHE A 542 22.05 -15.67 29.53
N VAL A 543 23.29 -15.25 29.76
CA VAL A 543 24.48 -15.70 29.04
C VAL A 543 24.68 -17.21 29.18
N GLU A 544 24.49 -17.77 30.38
CA GLU A 544 24.48 -19.22 30.61
C GLU A 544 23.35 -19.91 29.82
N ALA A 545 22.11 -19.40 29.91
CA ALA A 545 20.95 -20.00 29.26
C ALA A 545 21.03 -20.05 27.72
N VAL A 546 21.83 -19.17 27.09
CA VAL A 546 22.11 -19.17 25.64
C VAL A 546 23.37 -19.96 25.24
N GLY A 547 24.13 -20.55 26.17
CA GLY A 547 25.29 -21.40 25.89
C GLY A 547 26.67 -20.80 26.26
N GLY A 548 26.70 -19.58 26.79
CA GLY A 548 27.91 -18.93 27.33
C GLY A 548 28.80 -18.22 26.30
N ARG A 549 29.62 -17.27 26.79
CA ARG A 549 30.55 -16.44 25.98
C ARG A 549 31.40 -17.29 25.03
N ALA A 550 32.03 -18.35 25.55
CA ALA A 550 32.94 -19.22 24.81
C ALA A 550 32.28 -20.11 23.72
N ALA A 551 30.95 -20.23 23.69
CA ALA A 551 30.25 -20.87 22.57
C ALA A 551 30.11 -19.90 21.39
N PHE A 552 29.60 -18.69 21.67
CA PHE A 552 29.48 -17.60 20.69
C PHE A 552 30.82 -17.15 20.11
N GLU A 553 31.88 -17.09 20.91
CA GLU A 553 33.24 -16.70 20.46
C GLU A 553 33.88 -17.67 19.45
N ARG A 554 33.35 -18.90 19.28
CA ARG A 554 33.77 -19.85 18.23
C ARG A 554 33.03 -19.67 16.90
N LEU A 555 32.06 -18.76 16.85
CA LEU A 555 31.23 -18.51 15.69
C LEU A 555 31.77 -17.28 14.95
N SER A 556 31.86 -17.38 13.62
CA SER A 556 32.41 -16.36 12.72
C SER A 556 31.39 -15.82 11.72
N SER A 557 30.34 -16.60 11.46
CA SER A 557 29.20 -16.24 10.62
C SER A 557 27.97 -17.04 10.99
N ARG A 558 26.81 -16.57 10.53
CA ARG A 558 25.50 -17.20 10.71
C ARG A 558 24.62 -16.90 9.50
N VAL A 559 23.99 -17.93 8.96
CA VAL A 559 23.02 -17.83 7.86
C VAL A 559 21.75 -18.52 8.31
N SER A 560 20.62 -17.80 8.31
CA SER A 560 19.33 -18.30 8.76
C SER A 560 18.26 -18.12 7.67
N LYS A 561 17.61 -19.19 7.18
CA LYS A 561 16.57 -19.13 6.11
C LYS A 561 15.20 -19.65 6.52
N GLY A 562 14.09 -18.98 6.18
CA GLY A 562 12.72 -19.52 6.29
C GLY A 562 11.64 -18.50 5.92
N THR A 563 10.60 -18.28 6.73
CA THR A 563 9.44 -17.44 6.35
C THR A 563 9.35 -16.10 7.08
N PHE A 564 8.80 -15.12 6.36
CA PHE A 564 8.34 -13.81 6.85
C PHE A 564 6.84 -13.68 6.59
N GLU A 565 6.12 -13.11 7.55
CA GLU A 565 4.76 -12.58 7.41
C GLU A 565 4.71 -11.15 7.96
N GLY A 566 3.99 -10.24 7.31
CA GLY A 566 3.85 -8.88 7.83
C GLY A 566 3.00 -7.97 6.96
N THR A 567 3.01 -6.66 7.24
CA THR A 567 2.19 -5.67 6.53
C THR A 567 3.04 -4.53 5.96
N PHE A 568 3.04 -4.34 4.65
CA PHE A 568 3.70 -3.22 3.97
C PHE A 568 2.68 -2.34 3.26
N GLY A 569 2.69 -1.03 3.53
CA GLY A 569 1.81 -0.07 2.86
C GLY A 569 0.30 -0.33 3.00
N GLY A 570 -0.12 -1.04 4.05
CA GLY A 570 -1.52 -1.47 4.26
C GLY A 570 -1.91 -2.81 3.62
N VAL A 571 -0.99 -3.47 2.92
CA VAL A 571 -1.17 -4.81 2.31
C VAL A 571 -0.44 -5.85 3.16
N LYS A 572 -1.12 -6.95 3.51
CA LYS A 572 -0.45 -8.13 4.11
C LYS A 572 0.39 -8.83 3.05
N VAL A 573 1.63 -9.16 3.39
CA VAL A 573 2.53 -9.94 2.53
C VAL A 573 3.15 -11.09 3.31
N SER A 574 3.49 -12.16 2.59
CA SER A 574 4.39 -13.21 3.07
C SER A 574 5.51 -13.43 2.06
N GLY A 575 6.61 -14.04 2.51
CA GLY A 575 7.79 -14.27 1.69
C GLY A 575 8.81 -15.18 2.37
N ALA A 576 9.85 -15.54 1.61
CA ALA A 576 11.02 -16.20 2.19
C ALA A 576 11.97 -15.15 2.76
N VAL A 577 12.54 -15.41 3.94
CA VAL A 577 13.63 -14.60 4.52
C VAL A 577 14.94 -15.37 4.50
N GLU A 578 16.04 -14.66 4.25
CA GLU A 578 17.39 -15.07 4.61
C GLU A 578 18.03 -13.96 5.46
N LEU A 579 18.46 -14.32 6.67
CA LEU A 579 19.22 -13.50 7.60
C LEU A 579 20.69 -13.90 7.50
N LEU A 580 21.56 -12.92 7.31
CA LEU A 580 23.01 -13.09 7.19
C LEU A 580 23.68 -12.29 8.29
N GLU A 581 24.61 -12.90 9.00
CA GLU A 581 25.43 -12.23 10.01
C GLU A 581 26.89 -12.73 9.89
N LYS A 582 27.85 -11.83 10.08
CA LYS A 582 29.28 -12.12 9.93
C LYS A 582 30.08 -11.26 10.90
N SER A 583 30.96 -11.92 11.65
CA SER A 583 31.81 -11.28 12.66
C SER A 583 32.76 -10.25 12.02
N PRO A 584 33.00 -9.09 12.67
CA PRO A 584 32.49 -8.69 13.99
C PRO A 584 31.08 -8.06 13.95
N ASP A 585 30.74 -7.32 12.90
CA ASP A 585 29.63 -6.36 12.90
C ASP A 585 28.84 -6.29 11.58
N LYS A 586 28.88 -7.31 10.71
CA LYS A 586 28.13 -7.31 9.44
C LYS A 586 26.81 -8.05 9.58
N THR A 587 25.72 -7.45 9.10
CA THR A 587 24.38 -8.06 9.17
C THR A 587 23.48 -7.66 8.00
N ALA A 588 22.64 -8.57 7.51
CA ALA A 588 21.66 -8.32 6.45
C ALA A 588 20.40 -9.17 6.62
N ALA A 589 19.22 -8.55 6.48
CA ALA A 589 17.95 -9.24 6.29
C ALA A 589 17.53 -9.09 4.81
N LEU A 590 17.30 -10.23 4.15
CA LEU A 590 16.86 -10.34 2.76
C LEU A 590 15.47 -11.00 2.74
N ILE A 591 14.42 -10.26 2.44
CA ILE A 591 13.03 -10.76 2.45
C ILE A 591 12.50 -10.76 1.02
N SER A 592 12.38 -11.94 0.44
CA SER A 592 11.88 -12.19 -0.92
C SER A 592 10.35 -12.31 -0.91
N VAL A 593 9.67 -11.22 -1.30
CA VAL A 593 8.20 -11.14 -1.36
C VAL A 593 7.73 -11.37 -2.80
N SER A 594 6.86 -12.37 -3.01
CA SER A 594 6.35 -12.68 -4.36
C SER A 594 5.61 -11.48 -4.97
N GLY A 595 5.87 -11.20 -6.26
CA GLY A 595 5.33 -10.06 -7.01
C GLY A 595 5.84 -8.67 -6.58
N PHE A 596 6.47 -8.53 -5.42
CA PHE A 596 7.03 -7.27 -4.91
C PHE A 596 8.56 -7.19 -4.94
N GLY A 597 9.27 -8.33 -5.01
CA GLY A 597 10.73 -8.39 -5.08
C GLY A 597 11.42 -8.55 -3.72
N VAL A 598 12.73 -8.31 -3.67
CA VAL A 598 13.56 -8.52 -2.47
C VAL A 598 13.74 -7.23 -1.68
N ILE A 599 13.16 -7.19 -0.49
CA ILE A 599 13.44 -6.18 0.53
C ILE A 599 14.79 -6.50 1.16
N ARG A 600 15.66 -5.50 1.29
CA ARG A 600 16.99 -5.64 1.93
C ARG A 600 17.15 -4.59 3.02
N ARG A 601 17.60 -5.00 4.20
CA ARG A 601 18.05 -4.08 5.26
C ARG A 601 19.34 -4.61 5.86
N ALA A 602 20.45 -3.90 5.67
CA ALA A 602 21.78 -4.40 6.00
C ALA A 602 22.74 -3.31 6.49
N TYR A 603 23.64 -3.70 7.38
CA TYR A 603 24.77 -2.89 7.83
C TYR A 603 26.07 -3.59 7.44
N THR A 604 26.92 -2.86 6.73
CA THR A 604 28.06 -3.38 5.97
C THR A 604 29.38 -3.43 6.75
N GLY A 605 29.35 -3.10 8.04
CA GLY A 605 30.53 -2.71 8.82
C GLY A 605 31.02 -1.27 8.54
N LEU A 606 30.39 -0.57 7.58
CA LEU A 606 30.75 0.81 7.21
C LEU A 606 29.53 1.75 7.25
N TYR A 607 28.39 1.31 6.74
CA TYR A 607 27.13 2.08 6.69
C TYR A 607 25.92 1.14 6.78
N GLY A 608 24.80 1.68 7.25
CA GLY A 608 23.51 0.99 7.25
C GLY A 608 22.65 1.49 6.09
N TYR A 609 21.85 0.61 5.51
CA TYR A 609 20.84 1.00 4.52
C TYR A 609 19.58 0.12 4.62
N GLN A 610 18.50 0.62 4.03
CA GLN A 610 17.37 -0.18 3.60
C GLN A 610 17.09 0.05 2.10
N GLN A 611 16.62 -0.99 1.43
CA GLN A 611 16.30 -0.99 0.01
C GLN A 611 15.02 -1.82 -0.17
N ILE A 612 13.93 -1.12 -0.43
CA ILE A 612 12.57 -1.67 -0.48
C ILE A 612 12.06 -1.44 -1.92
N PRO A 613 11.73 -2.48 -2.70
CA PRO A 613 11.52 -2.35 -4.15
C PRO A 613 10.53 -1.27 -4.61
N LEU A 614 9.47 -0.96 -3.85
CA LEU A 614 8.53 0.11 -4.22
C LEU A 614 8.82 1.48 -3.58
N PHE A 615 9.60 1.53 -2.48
CA PHE A 615 9.83 2.74 -1.71
C PHE A 615 11.14 3.46 -2.06
N GLY A 616 12.16 2.71 -2.49
CA GLY A 616 13.48 3.25 -2.80
C GLY A 616 14.63 2.59 -2.02
N PHE A 617 15.81 3.19 -2.17
CA PHE A 617 16.95 3.07 -1.28
C PHE A 617 16.91 4.20 -0.25
N GLU A 618 17.29 3.91 0.99
CA GLU A 618 17.52 4.90 2.05
C GLU A 618 18.76 4.49 2.86
N GLN A 619 19.68 5.44 3.07
CA GLN A 619 20.82 5.25 3.95
C GLN A 619 20.38 5.55 5.39
N ILE A 620 20.72 4.65 6.32
CA ILE A 620 20.35 4.76 7.73
C ILE A 620 21.40 5.63 8.44
N GLU A 621 20.95 6.64 9.17
CA GLU A 621 21.79 7.66 9.81
C GLU A 621 21.37 7.95 11.27
N GLY A 622 22.22 8.70 11.99
CA GLY A 622 21.96 9.14 13.37
C GLY A 622 21.71 7.99 14.35
N ASN A 623 20.80 8.19 15.31
CA ASN A 623 20.49 7.19 16.34
C ASN A 623 20.03 5.85 15.76
N GLU A 624 19.40 5.80 14.58
CA GLU A 624 19.01 4.52 13.99
C GLU A 624 20.21 3.75 13.43
N LEU A 625 21.25 4.45 12.96
CA LEU A 625 22.52 3.81 12.59
C LEU A 625 23.24 3.27 13.84
N ALA A 626 23.16 3.97 14.97
CA ALA A 626 23.70 3.48 16.24
C ALA A 626 22.92 2.26 16.76
N ASP A 627 21.58 2.31 16.79
CA ASP A 627 20.73 1.16 17.12
C ASP A 627 21.04 -0.05 16.21
N MET A 628 21.28 0.20 14.93
CA MET A 628 21.59 -0.80 13.90
C MET A 628 22.99 -1.39 14.07
N LYS A 629 24.00 -0.59 14.44
CA LYS A 629 25.34 -1.07 14.82
C LYS A 629 25.29 -1.97 16.06
N LEU A 630 24.55 -1.56 17.10
CA LEU A 630 24.35 -2.37 18.30
C LEU A 630 23.70 -3.72 17.97
N SER A 631 22.68 -3.74 17.11
CA SER A 631 22.04 -4.98 16.65
C SER A 631 22.84 -5.76 15.58
N ALA A 632 23.97 -5.24 15.09
CA ALA A 632 24.83 -5.91 14.13
C ALA A 632 26.07 -6.59 14.77
N GLU A 633 26.41 -6.22 16.01
CA GLU A 633 27.44 -6.90 16.80
C GLU A 633 27.10 -8.40 16.93
N PHE A 634 27.90 -9.23 16.27
CA PHE A 634 27.64 -10.65 16.07
C PHE A 634 27.47 -11.43 17.39
N ASN A 635 28.18 -11.00 18.43
CA ASN A 635 28.13 -11.60 19.78
C ASN A 635 27.29 -10.77 20.78
N TRP A 636 26.30 -9.99 20.32
CA TRP A 636 25.45 -9.12 21.15
C TRP A 636 24.92 -9.81 22.42
N PHE A 637 24.38 -11.03 22.29
CA PHE A 637 23.82 -11.80 23.41
C PHE A 637 24.80 -12.01 24.58
N VAL A 638 26.12 -11.99 24.32
CA VAL A 638 27.16 -12.24 25.31
C VAL A 638 28.08 -11.03 25.57
N LYS A 639 27.69 -9.85 25.08
CA LYS A 639 28.40 -8.57 25.20
C LYS A 639 27.57 -7.44 25.84
N LEU A 640 26.39 -7.73 26.38
CA LEU A 640 25.42 -6.72 26.81
C LEU A 640 26.02 -5.61 27.72
N GLU A 641 26.82 -5.96 28.72
CA GLU A 641 27.45 -4.99 29.64
C GLU A 641 28.47 -4.06 28.94
N GLN A 642 29.08 -4.51 27.84
CA GLN A 642 30.03 -3.72 27.03
C GLN A 642 29.31 -2.77 26.08
N LEU A 643 28.10 -3.15 25.63
CA LEU A 643 27.29 -2.40 24.67
C LEU A 643 26.35 -1.40 25.37
N TYR A 644 25.98 -1.68 26.61
CA TYR A 644 25.08 -0.88 27.44
C TYR A 644 25.79 -0.48 28.74
N PRO A 645 26.64 0.56 28.74
CA PRO A 645 27.41 0.98 29.92
C PRO A 645 26.55 1.57 31.05
N THR A 646 25.22 1.62 30.90
CA THR A 646 24.29 1.86 31.99
C THR A 646 23.09 0.95 31.87
N MET A 647 22.84 0.11 32.88
CA MET A 647 21.74 -0.83 32.93
C MET A 647 21.10 -0.77 34.31
N THR A 648 19.76 -0.78 34.39
CA THR A 648 19.04 -0.65 35.67
C THR A 648 17.84 -1.59 35.72
N LEU A 649 17.69 -2.32 36.83
CA LEU A 649 16.52 -3.16 37.06
C LEU A 649 15.30 -2.28 37.39
N LYS A 650 14.22 -2.44 36.61
CA LYS A 650 12.95 -1.71 36.80
C LYS A 650 11.86 -2.54 37.47
N GLY A 651 12.17 -3.78 37.88
CA GLY A 651 11.26 -4.71 38.53
C GLY A 651 10.94 -5.93 37.66
N ARG A 652 9.69 -6.40 37.72
CA ARG A 652 9.19 -7.55 36.95
C ARG A 652 7.89 -7.22 36.24
N GLU A 653 7.67 -7.81 35.06
CA GLU A 653 6.46 -7.67 34.24
C GLU A 653 6.03 -9.04 33.70
N ARG A 654 4.72 -9.26 33.52
CA ARG A 654 4.18 -10.50 32.94
C ARG A 654 4.28 -10.43 31.41
N VAL A 655 5.04 -11.32 30.79
CA VAL A 655 5.31 -11.34 29.34
C VAL A 655 5.03 -12.74 28.80
N GLY A 656 4.12 -12.86 27.81
CA GLY A 656 3.87 -14.12 27.09
C GLY A 656 3.30 -15.29 27.91
N GLY A 657 2.97 -15.07 29.19
CA GLY A 657 2.59 -16.14 30.12
C GLY A 657 3.65 -16.44 31.19
N SER A 658 4.83 -15.82 31.12
CA SER A 658 5.91 -15.88 32.12
C SER A 658 6.05 -14.57 32.91
N ASP A 659 6.73 -14.64 34.06
CA ASP A 659 7.24 -13.46 34.75
C ASP A 659 8.66 -13.16 34.29
N ALA A 660 8.92 -11.94 33.83
CA ALA A 660 10.23 -11.50 33.34
C ALA A 660 10.79 -10.33 34.16
N PHE A 661 12.09 -10.33 34.45
CA PHE A 661 12.83 -9.17 34.94
C PHE A 661 12.91 -8.11 33.84
N VAL A 662 12.65 -6.85 34.19
CA VAL A 662 12.68 -5.72 33.25
C VAL A 662 13.95 -4.91 33.46
N VAL A 663 14.89 -4.96 32.52
CA VAL A 663 16.13 -4.18 32.56
C VAL A 663 16.05 -3.07 31.52
N GLU A 664 16.21 -1.82 31.95
CA GLU A 664 16.39 -0.69 31.04
C GLU A 664 17.89 -0.54 30.77
N ALA A 665 18.30 -0.67 29.51
CA ALA A 665 19.67 -0.70 29.06
C ALA A 665 19.94 0.49 28.12
N THR A 666 20.94 1.31 28.46
CA THR A 666 21.27 2.55 27.77
C THR A 666 22.65 2.43 27.11
N PRO A 667 22.75 2.52 25.77
CA PRO A 667 24.01 2.49 25.06
C PRO A 667 24.69 3.87 25.03
N THR A 668 25.96 3.92 24.64
CA THR A 668 26.71 5.18 24.44
C THR A 668 26.12 6.03 23.31
N GLU A 669 25.65 5.40 22.24
CA GLU A 669 24.94 6.02 21.11
C GLU A 669 23.70 5.20 20.76
N GLY A 670 22.63 5.83 20.27
CA GLY A 670 21.36 5.18 19.95
C GLY A 670 20.28 5.47 20.97
N HIS A 671 19.34 4.54 21.15
CA HIS A 671 18.25 4.64 22.11
C HIS A 671 18.40 3.66 23.28
N ALA A 672 17.99 4.09 24.48
CA ALA A 672 17.73 3.17 25.58
C ALA A 672 16.61 2.20 25.21
N THR A 673 16.76 0.93 25.60
CA THR A 673 15.91 -0.21 25.26
C THR A 673 15.53 -0.98 26.52
N LYS A 674 14.35 -1.62 26.54
CA LYS A 674 13.92 -2.50 27.63
C LYS A 674 14.09 -3.97 27.26
N LEU A 675 14.95 -4.65 28.01
CA LEU A 675 15.20 -6.08 27.90
C LEU A 675 14.37 -6.82 28.95
N TYR A 676 13.69 -7.88 28.53
CA TYR A 676 12.78 -8.67 29.37
C TYR A 676 13.30 -10.11 29.48
N PHE A 677 13.90 -10.45 30.62
CA PHE A 677 14.51 -11.77 30.86
C PHE A 677 13.58 -12.65 31.71
N ASP A 678 13.15 -13.77 31.17
CA ASP A 678 12.31 -14.76 31.86
C ASP A 678 12.95 -15.23 33.18
N THR A 679 12.20 -15.12 34.28
CA THR A 679 12.73 -15.36 35.63
C THR A 679 13.16 -16.81 35.86
N GLN A 680 12.56 -17.78 35.16
CA GLN A 680 12.79 -19.21 35.37
C GLN A 680 13.95 -19.72 34.51
N THR A 681 13.87 -19.50 33.20
CA THR A 681 14.83 -19.95 32.18
C THR A 681 16.02 -19.00 32.00
N GLY A 682 15.89 -17.72 32.36
CA GLY A 682 16.89 -16.67 32.08
C GLY A 682 16.79 -16.05 30.68
N LEU A 683 16.02 -16.65 29.76
CA LEU A 683 16.00 -16.25 28.34
C LEU A 683 15.35 -14.88 28.12
N LEU A 684 15.88 -14.10 27.17
CA LEU A 684 15.30 -12.84 26.73
C LEU A 684 13.98 -13.12 25.96
N VAL A 685 12.82 -12.86 26.56
CA VAL A 685 11.50 -13.10 25.93
C VAL A 685 10.94 -11.87 25.19
N ARG A 686 11.46 -10.67 25.45
CA ARG A 686 11.11 -9.45 24.70
C ARG A 686 12.25 -8.41 24.73
N LYS A 687 12.40 -7.63 23.66
CA LYS A 687 13.13 -6.36 23.60
C LYS A 687 12.16 -5.28 23.11
N ASP A 688 11.88 -4.28 23.94
CA ASP A 688 10.88 -3.23 23.72
C ASP A 688 9.49 -3.75 23.33
N ARG A 689 9.24 -3.95 22.02
CA ARG A 689 7.98 -4.48 21.44
C ARG A 689 8.18 -5.78 20.65
N THR A 690 9.42 -6.18 20.38
CA THR A 690 9.78 -7.41 19.68
C THR A 690 9.86 -8.58 20.67
N TYR A 691 9.01 -9.58 20.50
CA TYR A 691 8.98 -10.82 21.27
C TYR A 691 9.93 -11.86 20.66
N PHE A 692 10.54 -12.66 21.52
CA PHE A 692 11.38 -13.80 21.15
C PHE A 692 10.75 -15.09 21.68
N GLU A 693 10.49 -16.02 20.78
CA GLU A 693 9.72 -17.24 20.99
C GLU A 693 10.50 -18.44 20.42
N ASP A 694 10.16 -19.67 20.84
CA ASP A 694 10.73 -20.93 20.32
C ASP A 694 12.27 -21.01 20.39
N TYR A 695 12.86 -20.79 21.57
CA TYR A 695 14.32 -20.91 21.75
C TYR A 695 14.80 -22.37 21.62
N ARG A 696 15.65 -22.69 20.63
CA ARG A 696 16.31 -24.01 20.53
C ARG A 696 17.81 -23.89 20.21
N GLU A 697 18.52 -25.00 20.35
CA GLU A 697 19.98 -25.08 20.33
C GLU A 697 20.52 -25.47 18.94
N VAL A 698 21.59 -24.80 18.50
CA VAL A 698 22.38 -25.15 17.30
C VAL A 698 23.86 -24.90 17.61
N ASP A 699 24.73 -25.87 17.33
CA ASP A 699 26.19 -25.80 17.54
C ASP A 699 26.61 -25.36 18.96
N GLY A 700 25.79 -25.64 19.97
CA GLY A 700 26.04 -25.28 21.37
C GLY A 700 25.63 -23.86 21.77
N VAL A 701 24.93 -23.11 20.91
CA VAL A 701 24.27 -21.84 21.28
C VAL A 701 22.75 -21.96 21.14
N LYS A 702 22.00 -21.30 22.04
CA LYS A 702 20.52 -21.29 22.00
C LYS A 702 20.00 -19.97 21.43
N LEU A 703 19.17 -20.04 20.39
CA LEU A 703 18.73 -18.91 19.60
C LEU A 703 17.19 -18.93 19.43
N PRO A 704 16.50 -17.78 19.25
CA PRO A 704 15.04 -17.71 19.17
C PRO A 704 14.50 -18.06 17.78
N PHE A 705 13.75 -19.16 17.64
CA PHE A 705 13.29 -19.67 16.35
C PHE A 705 11.94 -19.08 15.89
N LYS A 706 11.45 -18.07 16.61
CA LYS A 706 10.37 -17.19 16.19
C LYS A 706 10.56 -15.79 16.77
N THR A 707 10.40 -14.76 15.95
CA THR A 707 10.38 -13.37 16.42
C THR A 707 9.14 -12.66 15.91
N ARG A 708 8.56 -11.78 16.72
CA ARG A 708 7.29 -11.11 16.40
C ARG A 708 7.24 -9.71 17.00
N ASP A 709 6.86 -8.72 16.21
CA ASP A 709 6.54 -7.36 16.66
C ASP A 709 5.05 -7.05 16.42
N ASP A 710 4.67 -5.79 16.21
CA ASP A 710 3.30 -5.35 15.94
C ASP A 710 2.89 -5.46 14.45
N PHE A 711 3.88 -5.56 13.55
CA PHE A 711 3.75 -5.47 12.09
C PHE A 711 4.27 -6.70 11.36
N SER A 712 5.15 -7.50 11.99
CA SER A 712 5.77 -8.67 11.40
C SER A 712 5.89 -9.88 12.35
N VAL A 713 5.90 -11.07 11.74
CA VAL A 713 6.35 -12.33 12.31
C VAL A 713 7.43 -12.88 11.39
N ILE A 714 8.57 -13.27 11.95
CA ILE A 714 9.54 -14.10 11.24
C ILE A 714 9.58 -15.46 11.92
N THR A 715 9.50 -16.52 11.10
CA THR A 715 9.66 -17.93 11.48
C THR A 715 10.59 -18.57 10.46
N VAL A 716 11.89 -18.50 10.71
CA VAL A 716 12.91 -19.17 9.88
C VAL A 716 12.72 -20.71 9.92
N THR A 717 13.47 -21.48 9.14
CA THR A 717 13.45 -22.96 9.07
C THR A 717 14.85 -23.63 8.99
N GLU A 718 15.97 -22.89 8.96
CA GLU A 718 17.38 -23.38 8.99
C GLU A 718 18.33 -22.33 9.61
N VAL A 719 19.22 -22.64 10.58
CA VAL A 719 20.53 -21.96 10.81
C VAL A 719 21.63 -22.82 10.15
N LYS A 720 22.67 -22.17 9.62
CA LYS A 720 24.03 -22.72 9.56
C LYS A 720 25.05 -21.70 10.05
N HIS A 721 25.91 -22.09 10.99
CA HIS A 721 27.04 -21.27 11.45
C HIS A 721 28.30 -21.53 10.63
N ASN A 722 29.29 -20.63 10.75
CA ASN A 722 30.65 -20.79 10.23
C ASN A 722 30.76 -21.08 8.71
N LEU A 723 29.71 -20.77 7.94
CA LEU A 723 29.76 -20.78 6.49
C LEU A 723 30.58 -19.60 5.96
N PRO A 724 31.35 -19.77 4.87
CA PRO A 724 31.89 -18.63 4.13
C PRO A 724 30.75 -17.75 3.59
N VAL A 725 30.65 -16.52 4.09
CA VAL A 725 29.70 -15.50 3.58
C VAL A 725 30.51 -14.40 2.88
N ASP A 726 30.27 -14.22 1.59
CA ASP A 726 30.85 -13.14 0.78
C ASP A 726 30.36 -11.78 1.29
N ASP A 727 31.25 -10.79 1.37
CA ASP A 727 30.92 -9.41 1.74
C ASP A 727 29.94 -8.77 0.73
N ALA A 728 29.97 -9.20 -0.53
CA ALA A 728 29.02 -8.75 -1.55
C ALA A 728 27.55 -9.07 -1.20
N ARG A 729 27.27 -10.05 -0.31
CA ARG A 729 25.90 -10.36 0.14
C ARG A 729 25.32 -9.31 1.10
N PHE A 730 26.15 -8.43 1.67
CA PHE A 730 25.72 -7.35 2.57
C PHE A 730 25.59 -5.99 1.84
N ALA A 731 25.98 -5.90 0.57
CA ALA A 731 25.94 -4.66 -0.22
C ALA A 731 24.56 -4.41 -0.85
N GLU A 732 24.28 -3.15 -1.20
CA GLU A 732 23.04 -2.79 -1.87
C GLU A 732 22.96 -3.35 -3.30
N GLU A 733 21.76 -3.69 -3.75
CA GLU A 733 21.53 -4.11 -5.13
C GLU A 733 21.60 -2.89 -6.06
N LYS A 734 22.24 -3.07 -7.21
CA LYS A 734 22.25 -2.09 -8.29
C LYS A 734 20.92 -2.16 -9.04
N ASN A 735 20.04 -1.22 -8.74
CA ASN A 735 18.71 -1.11 -9.35
C ASN A 735 18.40 0.36 -9.70
N CYS A 736 17.17 0.60 -10.18
CA CYS A 736 16.65 1.92 -10.52
C CYS A 736 17.04 3.08 -9.57
N PHE A 737 17.07 2.83 -8.26
CA PHE A 737 17.28 3.83 -7.22
C PHE A 737 18.76 4.14 -6.94
N THR A 738 19.63 3.19 -7.26
CA THR A 738 21.05 3.21 -6.93
C THR A 738 21.96 3.43 -8.15
N GLN A 739 21.49 3.17 -9.38
CA GLN A 739 22.25 3.36 -10.63
C GLN A 739 21.41 3.78 -11.88
#